data_AF-A0A669PX12-F1
#
_entry.id   AF-A0A669PX12-F1
#
_cell.length_a   1.000
_cell.length_b   1.000
_cell.length_c   1.000
_cell.angle_alpha   90.00
_cell.angle_beta   90.00
_cell.angle_gamma   90.00
#
_symmetry.space_group_name_H-M   'P 1'
#
loop_
_entity.id
_entity.type
_entity.pdbx_description
1 polymer ?
#
loop_
_entity_poly.entity_id
_entity_poly.type
_entity_poly.pdbx_seq_one_letter_code
_entity_poly.pdbx_strand_id
1 'polypeptide(L)'
;MVMLAGLKPILLPLVLVLCQVAPSTQEPLEVQLRLAGPRGPAGEGRLEVLYQGRWGTVCDDGFDFHVATVACRQLGYTSAITWTHSATYGQGEGPIWLDNVQCGGSEVSLADCAHNGWGTSDCHHGEDAGVVCSGQRLHGWVSLPTVATSQGPGLSLEEVRIKPILARAKLSVPVMEGAVEVKHNGLWRQVCDAGWTQNNSRVVCGTLGFPHEKRVNTSFYRKLWNMKLKDPSSSLRNLSQKNSFWVHRVQCRGTESHLSRCPTQLAPPAPSQHACPRGMHAIVSCVPGPTFQEDKNRGKKPPRKASLGKGLPVRLRAGAHVGEGRVEVLRHGQWGTVCGRRWDLAAASVVCRQLGYGTARQALLGAQMGQGLGPIHMSEVRCIGHERSLDECRFQDGEQSGCRHDDDAAVRCHVPHMDFQSQVRLAGGRSPEEGVVEVLVPVQGKLQWGAVCGAQWGLNEAMVVCRQLGLGFASHALQETWYWAGSPDASQVLMSGVRCTGTELALQQCQRHGPVHCPTGGGRFSAGVTCTTHAPDLVMNAQLVQETAYLEDRPLGLLYCAHEERCLSRSADTMQWPYGHRRLLRFSSQIHNLGRADFRPRMGRHAWTWHQCHRHFHSIEVFTHYDLLTLNGSKVAEGHKASFCLEDTNCPEGLQRRFACANFGEQGVSVGCWDTYRHDIDCQWIDITDVPPGSYTFQVVVNPKHEVAESDFSNNVLRCQCKYDGQRVWMHGCHTSDAYGADVVNEMERRERLSNNLV
;
A
#
# COMPACT_ATOMS: atom_id res chain seq x y z
N MET A 1 8.57 88.55 32.39
CA MET A 1 9.82 89.33 32.28
C MET A 1 10.89 88.59 33.07
N VAL A 2 12.03 88.23 32.44
CA VAL A 2 13.33 87.92 33.08
C VAL A 2 13.32 86.61 33.94
N MET A 3 14.30 85.70 33.98
CA MET A 3 15.54 85.38 33.27
C MET A 3 16.06 84.02 33.80
N LEU A 4 17.02 83.43 33.06
CA LEU A 4 18.18 82.63 33.53
C LEU A 4 17.93 81.23 34.17
N ALA A 5 18.39 80.13 33.56
CA ALA A 5 19.77 79.60 33.47
C ALA A 5 20.15 78.66 34.65
N GLY A 6 20.66 77.47 34.32
CA GLY A 6 21.29 76.53 35.25
C GLY A 6 21.87 75.32 34.49
N LEU A 7 23.19 75.23 34.41
CA LEU A 7 24.00 74.27 33.63
C LEU A 7 24.18 72.88 34.31
N LYS A 8 24.11 71.81 33.48
CA LYS A 8 24.96 70.58 33.28
C LYS A 8 25.58 69.84 34.50
N PRO A 9 25.74 68.47 34.51
CA PRO A 9 26.54 67.69 33.52
C PRO A 9 26.02 66.27 33.12
N ILE A 10 26.18 65.85 31.85
CA ILE A 10 27.09 64.82 31.26
C ILE A 10 26.85 63.35 31.66
N LEU A 11 26.36 62.53 30.69
CA LEU A 11 26.82 61.15 30.41
C LEU A 11 26.48 60.78 28.94
N LEU A 12 27.37 60.05 28.26
CA LEU A 12 27.41 59.74 26.82
C LEU A 12 26.11 59.14 26.22
N PRO A 13 25.84 59.34 24.91
CA PRO A 13 25.06 58.40 24.11
C PRO A 13 25.87 57.67 23.03
N LEU A 14 25.46 56.42 22.88
CA LEU A 14 25.75 55.40 21.87
C LEU A 14 25.65 55.94 20.42
N VAL A 15 26.66 55.66 19.60
CA VAL A 15 26.63 55.89 18.15
C VAL A 15 26.04 54.64 17.48
N LEU A 16 24.86 54.77 16.88
CA LEU A 16 24.28 53.81 15.95
C LEU A 16 24.52 54.33 14.53
N VAL A 17 25.48 53.71 13.83
CA VAL A 17 25.73 53.91 12.40
C VAL A 17 24.70 53.11 11.61
N LEU A 18 23.82 53.79 10.89
CA LEU A 18 22.99 53.21 9.83
C LEU A 18 23.85 53.06 8.57
N CYS A 19 24.33 51.84 8.29
CA CYS A 19 24.78 51.47 6.95
C CYS A 19 23.55 51.13 6.10
N GLN A 20 23.29 51.96 5.09
CA GLN A 20 22.42 51.59 3.98
C GLN A 20 23.20 50.60 3.08
N VAL A 21 22.84 49.33 3.15
CA VAL A 21 23.25 48.34 2.15
C VAL A 21 22.16 48.36 1.08
N ALA A 22 22.51 48.81 -0.13
CA ALA A 22 21.66 48.62 -1.30
C ALA A 22 21.57 47.12 -1.60
N PRO A 23 20.36 46.53 -1.72
CA PRO A 23 20.24 45.13 -2.12
C PRO A 23 20.68 45.01 -3.59
N SER A 24 21.76 44.26 -3.81
CA SER A 24 22.13 43.78 -5.13
C SER A 24 21.02 42.86 -5.64
N THR A 25 20.30 43.33 -6.66
CA THR A 25 19.41 42.49 -7.46
C THR A 25 20.26 41.73 -8.47
N GLN A 26 20.85 40.60 -8.07
CA GLN A 26 21.14 39.54 -9.03
C GLN A 26 19.82 38.82 -9.29
N GLU A 27 19.31 38.91 -10.53
CA GLU A 27 18.24 38.00 -10.94
C GLU A 27 18.74 36.56 -10.82
N PRO A 28 17.96 35.65 -10.20
CA PRO A 28 18.37 34.25 -10.07
C PRO A 28 18.52 33.65 -11.47
N LEU A 29 19.70 33.11 -11.76
CA LEU A 29 19.98 32.37 -12.99
C LEU A 29 19.07 31.14 -13.03
N GLU A 30 17.98 31.21 -13.80
CA GLU A 30 17.03 30.11 -13.93
C GLU A 30 17.66 29.00 -14.79
N VAL A 31 18.27 28.02 -14.12
CA VAL A 31 18.80 26.81 -14.77
C VAL A 31 17.71 25.73 -14.86
N GLN A 32 17.69 25.00 -15.97
CA GLN A 32 16.74 23.91 -16.19
C GLN A 32 17.42 22.56 -15.98
N LEU A 33 16.69 21.61 -15.40
CA LEU A 33 17.17 20.26 -15.14
C LEU A 33 16.45 19.25 -16.02
N ARG A 34 17.12 18.15 -16.36
CA ARG A 34 16.49 16.95 -16.93
C ARG A 34 17.15 15.69 -16.41
N LEU A 35 16.44 14.58 -16.58
CA LEU A 35 16.97 13.24 -16.34
C LEU A 35 17.22 12.55 -17.69
N ALA A 36 18.44 12.05 -17.87
CA ALA A 36 18.91 11.39 -19.10
C ALA A 36 19.49 9.99 -18.80
N GLY A 37 19.79 9.21 -19.85
CA GLY A 37 20.34 7.85 -19.72
C GLY A 37 19.41 6.74 -20.25
N PRO A 38 19.76 5.45 -20.05
CA PRO A 38 18.92 4.31 -20.38
C PRO A 38 17.51 4.47 -19.78
N ARG A 39 16.47 4.03 -20.50
CA ARG A 39 15.07 4.22 -20.07
C ARG A 39 14.82 3.52 -18.72
N GLY A 40 14.84 4.30 -17.64
CA GLY A 40 14.42 3.89 -16.30
C GLY A 40 12.96 4.25 -16.00
N PRO A 41 12.47 3.94 -14.79
CA PRO A 41 11.20 4.42 -14.27
C PRO A 41 11.09 5.96 -14.34
N ALA A 42 9.86 6.49 -14.42
CA ALA A 42 9.66 7.94 -14.49
C ALA A 42 10.11 8.64 -13.19
N GLY A 43 11.10 9.54 -13.30
CA GLY A 43 11.67 10.25 -12.15
C GLY A 43 13.06 9.78 -11.74
N GLU A 44 13.70 8.95 -12.56
CA GLU A 44 15.05 8.47 -12.33
C GLU A 44 15.94 8.73 -13.54
N GLY A 45 17.21 9.04 -13.32
CA GLY A 45 18.19 9.17 -14.40
C GLY A 45 19.43 9.96 -14.01
N ARG A 46 20.37 10.06 -14.96
CA ARG A 46 21.53 10.94 -14.87
C ARG A 46 21.06 12.39 -14.83
N LEU A 47 21.57 13.16 -13.89
CA LEU A 47 21.19 14.54 -13.69
C LEU A 47 21.97 15.44 -14.65
N GLU A 48 21.24 16.18 -15.48
CA GLU A 48 21.82 17.15 -16.42
C GLU A 48 21.22 18.54 -16.19
N VAL A 49 22.07 19.56 -16.30
CA VAL A 49 21.72 20.98 -16.10
C VAL A 49 21.94 21.74 -17.40
N LEU A 50 20.97 22.59 -17.77
CA LEU A 50 21.07 23.51 -18.90
C LEU A 50 21.60 24.85 -18.42
N TYR A 51 22.84 25.17 -18.79
CA TYR A 51 23.50 26.43 -18.48
C TYR A 51 24.06 27.05 -19.76
N GLN A 52 23.82 28.36 -19.96
CA GLN A 52 24.22 29.10 -21.17
C GLN A 52 23.82 28.41 -22.50
N GLY A 53 22.63 27.80 -22.53
CA GLY A 53 22.09 27.14 -23.73
C GLY A 53 22.73 25.78 -24.07
N ARG A 54 23.58 25.22 -23.21
CA ARG A 54 24.19 23.89 -23.40
C ARG A 54 23.92 22.98 -22.20
N TRP A 55 23.49 21.75 -22.47
CA TRP A 55 23.36 20.71 -21.44
C TRP A 55 24.73 20.22 -21.01
N GLY A 56 24.88 19.96 -19.71
CA GLY A 56 26.06 19.35 -19.10
C GLY A 56 25.68 18.61 -17.83
N THR A 57 26.59 17.81 -17.29
CA THR A 57 26.33 16.90 -16.17
C THR A 57 26.71 17.49 -14.82
N VAL A 58 26.40 16.77 -13.74
CA VAL A 58 26.77 17.12 -12.36
C VAL A 58 27.65 16.01 -11.81
N CYS A 59 28.78 16.34 -11.19
CA CYS A 59 29.66 15.37 -10.55
C CYS A 59 29.06 14.84 -9.23
N ASP A 60 29.37 13.58 -8.89
CA ASP A 60 28.98 12.93 -7.65
C ASP A 60 29.88 13.29 -6.43
N ASP A 61 31.01 13.94 -6.66
CA ASP A 61 31.86 14.46 -5.59
C ASP A 61 31.16 15.53 -4.76
N GLY A 62 31.12 15.31 -3.45
CA GLY A 62 30.38 16.15 -2.50
C GLY A 62 28.85 16.09 -2.68
N PHE A 63 28.34 15.29 -3.63
CA PHE A 63 26.92 15.15 -3.89
C PHE A 63 26.26 14.30 -2.80
N ASP A 64 25.20 14.82 -2.19
CA ASP A 64 24.51 14.15 -1.10
C ASP A 64 22.99 14.14 -1.27
N PHE A 65 22.30 13.61 -0.26
CA PHE A 65 20.85 13.51 -0.28
C PHE A 65 20.14 14.88 -0.30
N HIS A 66 20.75 15.93 0.25
CA HIS A 66 20.19 17.26 0.22
C HIS A 66 20.25 17.86 -1.19
N VAL A 67 21.37 17.67 -1.90
CA VAL A 67 21.51 18.05 -3.31
C VAL A 67 20.48 17.32 -4.18
N ALA A 68 20.33 16.01 -3.97
CA ALA A 68 19.33 15.20 -4.66
C ALA A 68 17.91 15.72 -4.43
N THR A 69 17.59 16.12 -3.21
CA THR A 69 16.27 16.63 -2.82
C THR A 69 15.95 17.94 -3.53
N VAL A 70 16.92 18.87 -3.62
CA VAL A 70 16.78 20.12 -4.39
C VAL A 70 16.59 19.82 -5.87
N ALA A 71 17.43 18.95 -6.45
CA ALA A 71 17.34 18.54 -7.85
C ALA A 71 15.95 17.95 -8.18
N CYS A 72 15.45 17.02 -7.37
CA CYS A 72 14.15 16.40 -7.57
C CYS A 72 12.99 17.38 -7.42
N ARG A 73 13.08 18.32 -6.47
CA ARG A 73 12.10 19.41 -6.33
C ARG A 73 12.08 20.34 -7.53
N GLN A 74 13.25 20.70 -8.04
CA GLN A 74 13.40 21.50 -9.25
C GLN A 74 12.97 20.75 -10.52
N LEU A 75 12.96 19.42 -10.51
CA LEU A 75 12.36 18.57 -11.55
C LEU A 75 10.83 18.36 -11.38
N GLY A 76 10.24 18.92 -10.34
CA GLY A 76 8.80 18.89 -10.05
C GLY A 76 8.33 17.70 -9.23
N TYR A 77 9.22 17.03 -8.50
CA TYR A 77 8.91 15.96 -7.55
C TYR A 77 8.90 16.48 -6.12
N THR A 78 8.19 15.81 -5.21
CA THR A 78 8.11 16.30 -3.82
C THR A 78 9.44 16.20 -3.06
N SER A 79 10.26 15.19 -3.35
CA SER A 79 11.57 14.96 -2.73
C SER A 79 12.41 13.98 -3.56
N ALA A 80 13.69 13.79 -3.22
CA ALA A 80 14.45 12.61 -3.64
C ALA A 80 14.10 11.39 -2.78
N ILE A 81 14.15 10.20 -3.37
CA ILE A 81 14.17 8.90 -2.69
C ILE A 81 15.62 8.52 -2.40
N THR A 82 16.51 8.71 -3.38
CA THR A 82 17.95 8.49 -3.25
C THR A 82 18.68 9.17 -4.42
N TRP A 83 20.00 9.09 -4.43
CA TRP A 83 20.85 9.48 -5.55
C TRP A 83 21.84 8.36 -5.89
N THR A 84 22.49 8.45 -7.04
CA THR A 84 23.41 7.44 -7.56
C THR A 84 24.71 8.09 -8.00
N HIS A 85 25.83 7.42 -7.78
CA HIS A 85 27.18 7.84 -8.16
C HIS A 85 27.70 7.03 -9.36
N SER A 86 28.91 7.34 -9.79
CA SER A 86 29.71 6.62 -10.78
C SER A 86 28.99 6.34 -12.09
N ALA A 87 28.28 7.35 -12.63
CA ALA A 87 27.56 7.27 -13.89
C ALA A 87 26.63 6.06 -14.00
N THR A 88 25.91 5.73 -12.92
CA THR A 88 24.98 4.59 -12.84
C THR A 88 23.96 4.55 -14.00
N TYR A 89 23.51 5.72 -14.46
CA TYR A 89 22.61 5.86 -15.63
C TYR A 89 23.35 6.08 -16.95
N GLY A 90 24.57 5.55 -17.06
CA GLY A 90 25.51 5.78 -18.14
C GLY A 90 26.22 7.12 -18.04
N GLN A 91 27.37 7.23 -18.69
CA GLN A 91 28.14 8.47 -18.79
C GLN A 91 27.40 9.49 -19.66
N GLY A 92 27.45 10.77 -19.26
CA GLY A 92 26.99 11.88 -20.08
C GLY A 92 28.03 12.33 -21.10
N GLU A 93 27.67 13.39 -21.81
CA GLU A 93 28.50 14.01 -22.84
C GLU A 93 28.49 15.53 -22.66
N GLY A 94 29.63 16.17 -22.95
CA GLY A 94 29.76 17.62 -22.92
C GLY A 94 30.49 18.14 -21.67
N PRO A 95 30.20 19.35 -21.18
CA PRO A 95 30.81 19.87 -19.96
C PRO A 95 30.19 19.26 -18.71
N ILE A 96 30.98 19.10 -17.64
CA ILE A 96 30.49 18.88 -16.27
C ILE A 96 30.27 20.26 -15.66
N TRP A 97 29.02 20.65 -15.46
CA TRP A 97 28.68 22.02 -15.06
C TRP A 97 28.85 22.30 -13.59
N LEU A 98 28.63 21.29 -12.75
CA LEU A 98 28.59 21.43 -11.29
C LEU A 98 29.37 20.31 -10.62
N ASP A 99 30.11 20.68 -9.58
CA ASP A 99 31.03 19.83 -8.81
C ASP A 99 31.11 20.37 -7.38
N ASN A 100 31.25 19.45 -6.42
CA ASN A 100 31.24 19.71 -4.98
C ASN A 100 30.01 20.53 -4.57
N VAL A 101 28.85 20.13 -5.10
CA VAL A 101 27.58 20.82 -4.85
C VAL A 101 27.14 20.53 -3.42
N GLN A 102 26.89 21.57 -2.63
CA GLN A 102 26.46 21.45 -1.25
C GLN A 102 25.18 22.25 -1.03
N CYS A 103 24.09 21.54 -0.73
CA CYS A 103 22.78 22.12 -0.46
C CYS A 103 22.34 21.80 0.98
N GLY A 104 21.56 22.67 1.60
CA GLY A 104 20.82 22.40 2.84
C GLY A 104 19.51 21.62 2.63
N GLY A 105 19.03 21.51 1.39
CA GLY A 105 17.80 20.80 1.01
C GLY A 105 16.56 21.69 0.89
N SER A 106 16.69 22.98 1.18
CA SER A 106 15.60 23.97 1.14
C SER A 106 15.67 24.94 -0.04
N GLU A 107 16.79 24.92 -0.77
CA GLU A 107 17.07 25.73 -1.95
C GLU A 107 16.02 25.51 -3.04
N VAL A 108 15.80 26.54 -3.87
CA VAL A 108 14.81 26.51 -4.96
C VAL A 108 15.44 25.97 -6.24
N SER A 109 16.73 26.21 -6.45
CA SER A 109 17.52 25.76 -7.59
C SER A 109 18.87 25.18 -7.16
N LEU A 110 19.41 24.21 -7.91
CA LEU A 110 20.79 23.75 -7.76
C LEU A 110 21.83 24.85 -7.98
N ALA A 111 21.47 25.89 -8.75
CA ALA A 111 22.32 27.08 -8.92
C ALA A 111 22.48 27.92 -7.64
N ASP A 112 21.60 27.72 -6.65
CA ASP A 112 21.64 28.43 -5.37
C ASP A 112 22.52 27.71 -4.33
N CYS A 113 22.92 26.47 -4.62
CA CYS A 113 23.78 25.68 -3.74
C CYS A 113 25.25 26.09 -3.88
N ALA A 114 26.03 25.92 -2.81
CA ALA A 114 27.46 26.17 -2.88
C ALA A 114 28.12 25.14 -3.82
N HIS A 115 28.98 25.58 -4.74
CA HIS A 115 29.64 24.72 -5.73
C HIS A 115 30.95 25.37 -6.21
N ASN A 116 31.87 24.60 -6.81
CA ASN A 116 33.19 25.09 -7.26
C ASN A 116 33.15 26.13 -8.40
N GLY A 117 32.00 26.28 -9.06
CA GLY A 117 31.77 27.24 -10.14
C GLY A 117 31.36 26.54 -11.44
N TRP A 118 30.64 27.25 -12.30
CA TRP A 118 30.10 26.69 -13.54
C TRP A 118 31.21 26.21 -14.49
N GLY A 119 31.26 24.89 -14.73
CA GLY A 119 32.25 24.28 -15.63
C GLY A 119 33.64 24.11 -15.03
N THR A 120 33.78 24.36 -13.73
CA THR A 120 35.01 24.12 -12.97
C THR A 120 34.86 22.80 -12.24
N SER A 121 35.43 21.74 -12.80
CA SER A 121 35.43 20.40 -12.21
C SER A 121 36.72 19.66 -12.58
N ASP A 122 37.24 18.85 -11.66
CA ASP A 122 38.30 17.88 -11.91
C ASP A 122 37.77 16.44 -12.14
N CYS A 123 36.45 16.26 -12.10
CA CYS A 123 35.79 14.99 -12.39
C CYS A 123 35.83 14.62 -13.87
N HIS A 124 35.64 13.33 -14.16
CA HIS A 124 35.34 12.83 -15.50
C HIS A 124 33.90 12.29 -15.58
N HIS A 125 33.35 12.05 -16.78
CA HIS A 125 31.97 11.57 -16.92
C HIS A 125 31.68 10.18 -16.33
N GLY A 126 32.70 9.48 -15.82
CA GLY A 126 32.49 8.26 -15.02
C GLY A 126 31.99 8.57 -13.61
N GLU A 127 31.99 9.83 -13.20
CA GLU A 127 31.58 10.37 -11.90
C GLU A 127 30.28 11.19 -12.03
N ASP A 128 29.53 11.02 -13.12
CA ASP A 128 28.26 11.73 -13.28
C ASP A 128 27.22 11.23 -12.27
N ALA A 129 26.64 12.18 -11.53
CA ALA A 129 25.59 11.94 -10.56
C ALA A 129 24.24 11.65 -11.23
N GLY A 130 23.47 10.76 -10.62
CA GLY A 130 22.07 10.51 -10.95
C GLY A 130 21.17 10.67 -9.73
N VAL A 131 19.88 10.86 -9.97
CA VAL A 131 18.89 11.00 -8.90
C VAL A 131 17.71 10.08 -9.11
N VAL A 132 17.10 9.65 -8.01
CA VAL A 132 15.85 8.88 -7.96
C VAL A 132 14.85 9.72 -7.20
N CYS A 133 13.86 10.26 -7.91
CA CYS A 133 12.87 11.16 -7.34
C CYS A 133 11.61 10.43 -6.84
N SER A 134 10.94 11.01 -5.86
CA SER A 134 9.67 10.48 -5.33
C SER A 134 8.60 10.44 -6.42
N GLY A 135 7.88 9.34 -6.59
CA GLY A 135 6.80 9.23 -7.60
C GLY A 135 5.62 10.21 -7.43
N GLN A 136 5.59 10.99 -6.35
CA GLN A 136 4.65 12.08 -6.10
C GLN A 136 5.20 13.39 -6.69
N ARG A 137 4.45 13.99 -7.62
CA ARG A 137 4.79 15.31 -8.20
C ARG A 137 4.27 16.43 -7.31
N LEU A 138 5.01 17.54 -7.26
CA LEU A 138 4.56 18.75 -6.57
C LEU A 138 3.24 19.24 -7.17
N HIS A 139 2.25 19.51 -6.32
CA HIS A 139 0.94 20.04 -6.72
C HIS A 139 1.13 21.32 -7.54
N GLY A 140 0.79 21.28 -8.84
CA GLY A 140 0.89 22.43 -9.75
C GLY A 140 2.04 22.38 -10.78
N TRP A 141 2.90 21.36 -10.77
CA TRP A 141 3.94 21.22 -11.80
C TRP A 141 3.40 20.65 -13.11
N VAL A 142 3.31 21.50 -14.13
CA VAL A 142 2.97 21.12 -15.50
C VAL A 142 4.18 20.41 -16.11
N SER A 143 4.05 19.11 -16.37
CA SER A 143 5.00 18.40 -17.21
C SER A 143 4.76 18.84 -18.65
N LEU A 144 5.77 19.42 -19.32
CA LEU A 144 5.73 19.56 -20.77
C LEU A 144 5.60 18.15 -21.38
N PRO A 145 4.52 17.85 -22.12
CA PRO A 145 4.31 16.50 -22.63
C PRO A 145 5.23 16.24 -23.82
N THR A 146 6.02 15.17 -23.74
CA THR A 146 6.55 14.47 -24.90
C THR A 146 5.37 13.99 -25.76
N VAL A 147 5.18 14.70 -26.87
CA VAL A 147 4.45 14.38 -28.11
C VAL A 147 3.50 13.19 -27.99
N ALA A 148 2.31 13.46 -27.47
CA ALA A 148 1.10 12.76 -27.88
C ALA A 148 0.37 13.67 -28.89
N THR A 149 0.10 13.10 -30.06
CA THR A 149 -0.65 13.66 -31.18
C THR A 149 -1.81 14.56 -30.76
N SER A 150 -1.82 15.77 -31.35
CA SER A 150 -2.83 16.83 -31.29
C SER A 150 -4.25 16.43 -30.87
N GLN A 151 -4.65 16.77 -29.65
CA GLN A 151 -5.99 17.28 -29.32
C GLN A 151 -5.83 18.40 -28.29
N GLY A 152 -6.53 19.53 -28.49
CA GLY A 152 -6.30 20.84 -27.88
C GLY A 152 -6.43 20.94 -26.34
N PRO A 153 -6.39 22.17 -25.77
CA PRO A 153 -6.34 22.40 -24.33
C PRO A 153 -7.64 21.92 -23.67
N GLY A 154 -7.61 20.71 -23.14
CA GLY A 154 -8.76 20.01 -22.57
C GLY A 154 -9.04 20.48 -21.14
N LEU A 155 -10.29 20.91 -20.92
CA LEU A 155 -10.88 21.15 -19.62
C LEU A 155 -10.80 19.91 -18.72
N SER A 156 -10.05 19.99 -17.62
CA SER A 156 -10.03 18.97 -16.58
C SER A 156 -11.24 19.16 -15.65
N LEU A 157 -12.20 18.24 -15.71
CA LEU A 157 -13.19 18.04 -14.64
C LEU A 157 -12.51 17.18 -13.57
N GLU A 158 -12.08 17.80 -12.48
CA GLU A 158 -11.15 17.19 -11.53
C GLU A 158 -11.85 16.25 -10.54
N GLU A 159 -13.04 16.60 -10.07
CA GLU A 159 -13.79 15.81 -9.08
C GLU A 159 -15.28 15.74 -9.42
N VAL A 160 -15.90 14.62 -9.08
CA VAL A 160 -17.34 14.36 -9.24
C VAL A 160 -17.92 14.00 -7.88
N ARG A 161 -19.12 14.49 -7.55
CA ARG A 161 -19.87 14.08 -6.35
C ARG A 161 -21.36 14.00 -6.59
N ILE A 162 -22.05 13.27 -5.71
CA ILE A 162 -23.51 13.23 -5.65
C ILE A 162 -23.97 14.09 -4.48
N LYS A 163 -24.82 15.08 -4.77
CA LYS A 163 -25.54 15.85 -3.74
C LYS A 163 -26.90 15.23 -3.47
N PRO A 164 -27.15 14.66 -2.27
CA PRO A 164 -28.42 14.01 -1.97
C PRO A 164 -29.57 15.02 -1.93
N ILE A 165 -30.63 14.71 -2.67
CA ILE A 165 -31.83 15.58 -2.76
C ILE A 165 -32.90 15.14 -1.75
N LEU A 166 -33.05 13.83 -1.56
CA LEU A 166 -34.07 13.24 -0.70
C LEU A 166 -33.56 13.07 0.73
N ALA A 167 -34.42 13.27 1.73
CA ALA A 167 -34.07 13.08 3.15
C ALA A 167 -33.48 11.68 3.43
N ARG A 168 -34.07 10.62 2.85
CA ARG A 168 -33.55 9.25 2.95
C ARG A 168 -32.10 9.11 2.46
N ALA A 169 -31.75 9.83 1.38
CA ALA A 169 -30.44 9.75 0.75
C ALA A 169 -29.38 10.57 1.50
N LYS A 170 -29.80 11.49 2.38
CA LYS A 170 -28.90 12.19 3.30
C LYS A 170 -28.44 11.31 4.47
N LEU A 171 -29.22 10.26 4.78
CA LEU A 171 -28.93 9.33 5.87
C LEU A 171 -28.19 8.07 5.38
N SER A 172 -28.00 7.89 4.08
CA SER A 172 -27.30 6.74 3.52
C SER A 172 -25.81 6.99 3.41
N VAL A 173 -25.00 6.06 3.91
CA VAL A 173 -23.54 6.03 3.71
C VAL A 173 -23.20 4.70 3.02
N PRO A 174 -22.70 4.69 1.78
CA PRO A 174 -22.38 5.85 0.95
C PRO A 174 -23.63 6.50 0.33
N VAL A 175 -23.49 7.74 -0.15
CA VAL A 175 -24.58 8.43 -0.87
C VAL A 175 -24.77 7.79 -2.24
N MET A 176 -25.91 7.13 -2.45
CA MET A 176 -26.18 6.38 -3.68
C MET A 176 -27.00 7.15 -4.72
N GLU A 177 -27.67 8.25 -4.36
CA GLU A 177 -28.66 8.89 -5.23
C GLU A 177 -28.74 10.40 -5.02
N GLY A 178 -28.71 11.17 -6.11
CA GLY A 178 -28.77 12.63 -6.03
C GLY A 178 -28.35 13.35 -7.31
N ALA A 179 -28.19 14.67 -7.21
CA ALA A 179 -27.73 15.51 -8.30
C ALA A 179 -26.22 15.39 -8.49
N VAL A 180 -25.78 15.34 -9.76
CA VAL A 180 -24.36 15.31 -10.12
C VAL A 180 -23.78 16.72 -10.06
N GLU A 181 -22.71 16.86 -9.28
CA GLU A 181 -21.89 18.06 -9.23
C GLU A 181 -20.46 17.72 -9.65
N VAL A 182 -19.83 18.64 -10.38
CA VAL A 182 -18.44 18.53 -10.81
C VAL A 182 -17.64 19.73 -10.33
N LYS A 183 -16.38 19.51 -9.96
CA LYS A 183 -15.47 20.56 -9.51
C LYS A 183 -14.66 21.08 -10.69
N HIS A 184 -14.65 22.40 -10.85
CA HIS A 184 -13.88 23.09 -11.87
C HIS A 184 -13.39 24.44 -11.32
N ASN A 185 -12.09 24.72 -11.43
CA ASN A 185 -11.43 25.88 -10.83
C ASN A 185 -11.76 26.03 -9.34
N GLY A 186 -11.73 24.92 -8.59
CA GLY A 186 -12.05 24.88 -7.16
C GLY A 186 -13.53 25.02 -6.79
N LEU A 187 -14.43 25.31 -7.75
CA LEU A 187 -15.86 25.53 -7.50
C LEU A 187 -16.70 24.33 -7.93
N TRP A 188 -17.64 23.94 -7.08
CA TRP A 188 -18.65 22.92 -7.41
C TRP A 188 -19.74 23.50 -8.30
N ARG A 189 -19.94 22.86 -9.45
CA ARG A 189 -20.90 23.27 -10.48
C ARG A 189 -21.86 22.14 -10.80
N GLN A 190 -23.08 22.51 -11.21
CA GLN A 190 -24.13 21.56 -11.56
C GLN A 190 -23.97 21.09 -13.01
N VAL A 191 -24.41 19.86 -13.27
CA VAL A 191 -24.49 19.29 -14.62
C VAL A 191 -25.94 19.28 -15.09
N CYS A 192 -26.18 19.73 -16.33
CA CYS A 192 -27.51 19.74 -16.93
C CYS A 192 -27.96 18.32 -17.35
N ASP A 193 -29.25 18.00 -17.21
CA ASP A 193 -29.83 16.73 -17.63
C ASP A 193 -30.06 16.62 -19.15
N ALA A 194 -29.80 17.69 -19.91
CA ALA A 194 -29.99 17.72 -21.35
C ALA A 194 -29.07 16.72 -22.06
N GLY A 195 -29.67 15.71 -22.71
CA GLY A 195 -28.93 14.65 -23.38
C GLY A 195 -28.26 13.65 -22.42
N TRP A 196 -28.63 13.65 -21.13
CA TRP A 196 -28.09 12.71 -20.16
C TRP A 196 -28.58 11.28 -20.42
N THR A 197 -27.65 10.37 -20.69
CA THR A 197 -27.97 8.97 -21.00
C THR A 197 -27.61 8.02 -19.86
N GLN A 198 -27.98 6.74 -19.98
CA GLN A 198 -27.56 5.71 -19.04
C GLN A 198 -26.03 5.53 -19.03
N ASN A 199 -25.34 5.72 -20.17
CA ASN A 199 -23.88 5.64 -20.25
C ASN A 199 -23.19 6.75 -19.44
N ASN A 200 -23.77 7.94 -19.39
CA ASN A 200 -23.31 9.02 -18.52
C ASN A 200 -23.40 8.60 -17.05
N SER A 201 -24.56 8.06 -16.65
CA SER A 201 -24.77 7.56 -15.28
C SER A 201 -23.80 6.43 -14.94
N ARG A 202 -23.51 5.52 -15.88
CA ARG A 202 -22.53 4.43 -15.69
C ARG A 202 -21.13 4.97 -15.39
N VAL A 203 -20.64 5.94 -16.17
CA VAL A 203 -19.32 6.56 -15.93
C VAL A 203 -19.30 7.29 -14.59
N VAL A 204 -20.33 8.08 -14.28
CA VAL A 204 -20.41 8.80 -12.99
C VAL A 204 -20.43 7.83 -11.81
N CYS A 205 -21.29 6.80 -11.83
CA CYS A 205 -21.31 5.79 -10.78
C CYS A 205 -19.95 5.09 -10.66
N GLY A 206 -19.31 4.75 -11.78
CA GLY A 206 -17.95 4.21 -11.82
C GLY A 206 -16.92 5.11 -11.15
N THR A 207 -16.90 6.41 -11.47
CA THR A 207 -15.96 7.37 -10.84
C THR A 207 -16.16 7.54 -9.35
N LEU A 208 -17.37 7.30 -8.86
CA LEU A 208 -17.74 7.41 -7.46
C LEU A 208 -17.56 6.09 -6.70
N GLY A 209 -17.02 5.06 -7.36
CA GLY A 209 -16.72 3.78 -6.75
C GLY A 209 -17.84 2.75 -6.79
N PHE A 210 -18.88 2.98 -7.57
CA PHE A 210 -20.01 2.05 -7.71
C PHE A 210 -19.89 1.21 -8.99
N PRO A 211 -20.09 -0.12 -8.94
CA PRO A 211 -19.95 -1.00 -10.09
C PRO A 211 -21.03 -0.78 -11.15
N HIS A 212 -22.23 -0.36 -10.73
CA HIS A 212 -23.40 -0.27 -11.61
C HIS A 212 -24.29 0.93 -11.27
N GLU A 213 -25.04 1.35 -12.29
CA GLU A 213 -26.08 2.38 -12.22
C GLU A 213 -27.50 1.78 -12.25
N LYS A 214 -28.45 2.47 -11.62
CA LYS A 214 -29.90 2.22 -11.70
C LYS A 214 -30.57 3.28 -12.55
N ARG A 215 -31.67 2.90 -13.20
CA ARG A 215 -32.54 3.85 -13.90
C ARG A 215 -33.27 4.74 -12.90
N VAL A 216 -33.17 6.04 -13.10
CA VAL A 216 -33.82 7.05 -12.26
C VAL A 216 -35.19 7.41 -12.84
N ASN A 217 -36.21 7.55 -11.99
CA ASN A 217 -37.51 8.08 -12.41
C ASN A 217 -37.42 9.60 -12.59
N THR A 218 -37.02 10.04 -13.79
CA THR A 218 -36.86 11.45 -14.14
C THR A 218 -38.15 12.26 -13.99
N SER A 219 -39.33 11.64 -14.18
CA SER A 219 -40.61 12.33 -14.02
C SER A 219 -40.87 12.81 -12.58
N PHE A 220 -40.47 12.00 -11.60
CA PHE A 220 -40.58 12.35 -10.18
C PHE A 220 -39.68 13.53 -9.82
N TYR A 221 -38.40 13.47 -10.19
CA TYR A 221 -37.46 14.56 -9.91
C TYR A 221 -37.81 15.84 -10.66
N ARG A 222 -38.37 15.74 -11.87
CA ARG A 222 -38.86 16.89 -12.64
C ARG A 222 -40.04 17.59 -11.95
N LYS A 223 -40.97 16.82 -11.36
CA LYS A 223 -42.04 17.39 -10.52
C LYS A 223 -41.46 18.13 -9.30
N LEU A 224 -40.50 17.50 -8.60
CA LEU A 224 -39.82 18.11 -7.44
C LEU A 224 -39.07 19.40 -7.83
N TRP A 225 -38.37 19.38 -8.97
CA TRP A 225 -37.64 20.51 -9.54
C TRP A 225 -38.55 21.70 -9.82
N ASN A 226 -39.63 21.46 -10.57
CA ASN A 226 -40.60 22.49 -10.93
C ASN A 226 -41.29 23.10 -9.69
N MET A 227 -41.56 22.29 -8.67
CA MET A 227 -42.12 22.75 -7.41
C MET A 227 -41.15 23.69 -6.69
N LYS A 228 -39.87 23.34 -6.60
CA LYS A 228 -38.84 24.18 -5.96
C LYS A 228 -38.54 25.47 -6.73
N LEU A 229 -38.67 25.48 -8.07
CA LEU A 229 -38.51 26.70 -8.85
C LEU A 229 -39.65 27.71 -8.65
N LYS A 230 -40.87 27.24 -8.32
CA LYS A 230 -42.01 28.11 -8.02
C LYS A 230 -41.92 28.77 -6.65
N ASP A 231 -41.28 28.09 -5.69
CA ASP A 231 -41.08 28.59 -4.33
C ASP A 231 -40.09 29.79 -4.30
N PRO A 232 -40.52 30.99 -3.85
CA PRO A 232 -39.66 32.17 -3.75
C PRO A 232 -38.52 32.02 -2.73
N SER A 233 -38.70 31.18 -1.71
CA SER A 233 -37.70 30.96 -0.65
C SER A 233 -36.65 29.90 -1.02
N SER A 234 -36.82 29.23 -2.16
CA SER A 234 -35.95 28.13 -2.56
C SER A 234 -34.56 28.62 -2.97
N SER A 235 -33.53 28.12 -2.28
CA SER A 235 -32.12 28.32 -2.67
C SER A 235 -31.83 27.85 -4.10
N LEU A 236 -32.59 26.87 -4.59
CA LEU A 236 -32.48 26.35 -5.95
C LEU A 236 -32.88 27.37 -7.02
N ARG A 237 -33.92 28.17 -6.75
CA ARG A 237 -34.38 29.24 -7.65
C ARG A 237 -33.29 30.30 -7.81
N ASN A 238 -32.67 30.73 -6.71
CA ASN A 238 -31.56 31.68 -6.70
C ASN A 238 -30.32 31.13 -7.45
N LEU A 239 -30.00 29.84 -7.26
CA LEU A 239 -28.91 29.17 -7.98
C LEU A 239 -29.18 29.06 -9.49
N SER A 240 -30.41 28.76 -9.89
CA SER A 240 -30.80 28.65 -11.29
C SER A 240 -30.72 30.01 -12.02
N GLN A 241 -30.98 31.12 -11.33
CA GLN A 241 -30.89 32.48 -11.90
C GLN A 241 -29.45 32.96 -12.10
N LYS A 242 -28.48 32.46 -11.32
CA LYS A 242 -27.05 32.84 -11.39
C LYS A 242 -26.21 31.98 -12.36
N ASN A 243 -26.83 31.30 -13.33
CA ASN A 243 -26.16 30.38 -14.26
C ASN A 243 -25.29 29.30 -13.55
N SER A 244 -25.86 28.64 -12.53
CA SER A 244 -25.15 27.58 -11.76
C SER A 244 -24.83 26.30 -12.52
N PHE A 245 -25.46 26.09 -13.69
CA PHE A 245 -25.13 25.00 -14.60
C PHE A 245 -23.93 25.41 -15.44
N TRP A 246 -22.78 24.79 -15.20
CA TRP A 246 -21.57 25.07 -15.98
C TRP A 246 -21.40 24.06 -17.11
N VAL A 247 -21.71 22.79 -16.83
CA VAL A 247 -21.63 21.72 -17.82
C VAL A 247 -22.99 21.56 -18.49
N HIS A 248 -23.05 21.98 -19.75
CA HIS A 248 -24.28 21.97 -20.54
C HIS A 248 -24.60 20.57 -21.08
N ARG A 249 -23.59 19.84 -21.55
CA ARG A 249 -23.76 18.52 -22.13
C ARG A 249 -22.54 17.65 -21.84
N VAL A 250 -22.80 16.39 -21.53
CA VAL A 250 -21.78 15.34 -21.42
C VAL A 250 -22.22 14.19 -22.31
N GLN A 251 -21.31 13.61 -23.09
CA GLN A 251 -21.61 12.43 -23.91
C GLN A 251 -20.56 11.35 -23.64
N CYS A 252 -20.93 10.32 -22.90
CA CYS A 252 -20.05 9.19 -22.61
C CYS A 252 -20.45 7.96 -23.46
N ARG A 253 -19.47 7.16 -23.86
CA ARG A 253 -19.66 5.82 -24.44
C ARG A 253 -20.07 4.80 -23.38
N GLY A 254 -19.65 4.99 -22.13
CA GLY A 254 -19.92 4.10 -20.99
C GLY A 254 -18.75 3.20 -20.60
N THR A 255 -17.62 3.30 -21.32
CA THR A 255 -16.38 2.55 -21.07
C THR A 255 -15.29 3.42 -20.45
N GLU A 256 -15.50 4.74 -20.43
CA GLU A 256 -14.56 5.69 -19.86
C GLU A 256 -14.36 5.44 -18.36
N SER A 257 -13.10 5.50 -17.91
CA SER A 257 -12.77 5.36 -16.49
C SER A 257 -13.11 6.59 -15.67
N HIS A 258 -13.17 7.76 -16.31
CA HIS A 258 -13.49 9.03 -15.64
C HIS A 258 -14.33 9.96 -16.51
N LEU A 259 -15.16 10.81 -15.87
CA LEU A 259 -16.04 11.76 -16.54
C LEU A 259 -15.27 12.77 -17.40
N SER A 260 -14.05 13.12 -17.01
CA SER A 260 -13.14 14.00 -17.76
C SER A 260 -12.72 13.44 -19.12
N ARG A 261 -12.89 12.13 -19.35
CA ARG A 261 -12.60 11.47 -20.63
C ARG A 261 -13.82 11.44 -21.56
N CYS A 262 -14.99 11.86 -21.08
CA CYS A 262 -16.15 12.01 -21.92
C CYS A 262 -16.11 13.37 -22.63
N PRO A 263 -16.46 13.43 -23.93
CA PRO A 263 -16.77 14.69 -24.59
C PRO A 263 -17.74 15.56 -23.76
N THR A 264 -17.30 16.76 -23.39
CA THR A 264 -18.08 17.72 -22.60
C THR A 264 -18.21 19.05 -23.31
N GLN A 265 -19.39 19.67 -23.16
CA GLN A 265 -19.68 21.01 -23.64
C GLN A 265 -19.97 21.90 -22.44
N LEU A 266 -19.16 22.94 -22.28
CA LEU A 266 -19.41 23.98 -21.28
C LEU A 266 -20.40 25.02 -21.78
N ALA A 267 -21.06 25.68 -20.83
CA ALA A 267 -21.88 26.84 -21.11
C ALA A 267 -21.01 28.00 -21.67
N PRO A 268 -21.46 28.72 -22.71
CA PRO A 268 -20.77 29.91 -23.18
C PRO A 268 -20.72 31.00 -22.08
N PRO A 269 -19.66 31.82 -22.01
CA PRO A 269 -19.54 32.91 -21.03
C PRO A 269 -20.50 34.10 -21.28
N ALA A 270 -21.46 33.99 -22.20
CA ALA A 270 -22.36 35.09 -22.55
C ALA A 270 -23.47 35.31 -21.48
N PRO A 271 -23.80 36.57 -21.09
CA PRO A 271 -24.73 36.85 -19.99
C PRO A 271 -26.22 36.57 -20.27
N SER A 272 -26.60 36.11 -21.47
CA SER A 272 -28.00 36.15 -21.93
C SER A 272 -28.65 34.79 -22.27
N GLN A 273 -27.96 33.66 -22.08
CA GLN A 273 -28.57 32.34 -22.26
C GLN A 273 -28.45 31.47 -21.01
N HIS A 274 -29.59 30.95 -20.54
CA HIS A 274 -29.63 29.94 -19.49
C HIS A 274 -28.83 28.72 -19.93
N ALA A 275 -27.83 28.33 -19.14
CA ALA A 275 -26.96 27.20 -19.44
C ALA A 275 -27.65 25.81 -19.44
N CYS A 276 -28.95 25.73 -19.12
CA CYS A 276 -29.76 24.51 -19.22
C CYS A 276 -31.21 24.89 -19.54
N PRO A 277 -31.53 25.33 -20.78
CA PRO A 277 -32.86 25.81 -21.11
C PRO A 277 -33.86 24.64 -21.05
N ARG A 278 -34.81 24.71 -20.09
CA ARG A 278 -35.86 23.69 -19.81
C ARG A 278 -35.37 22.36 -19.20
N GLY A 279 -34.11 22.28 -18.79
CA GLY A 279 -33.57 21.12 -18.09
C GLY A 279 -33.58 21.26 -16.56
N MET A 280 -33.07 20.24 -15.89
CA MET A 280 -32.85 20.18 -14.44
C MET A 280 -31.45 19.62 -14.15
N HIS A 281 -31.08 19.46 -12.88
CA HIS A 281 -29.85 18.76 -12.53
C HIS A 281 -29.88 17.32 -13.05
N ALA A 282 -28.78 16.87 -13.65
CA ALA A 282 -28.55 15.47 -13.95
C ALA A 282 -28.62 14.66 -12.65
N ILE A 283 -29.47 13.63 -12.63
CA ILE A 283 -29.68 12.77 -11.46
C ILE A 283 -29.13 11.38 -11.77
N VAL A 284 -28.36 10.84 -10.82
CA VAL A 284 -27.85 9.47 -10.87
C VAL A 284 -28.33 8.69 -9.65
N SER A 285 -28.46 7.37 -9.81
CA SER A 285 -28.72 6.42 -8.74
C SER A 285 -27.78 5.24 -8.97
N CYS A 286 -26.91 4.97 -8.01
CA CYS A 286 -25.83 3.99 -8.11
C CYS A 286 -26.11 2.76 -7.22
N VAL A 287 -25.46 1.64 -7.54
CA VAL A 287 -25.59 0.39 -6.78
C VAL A 287 -24.27 0.11 -6.06
N PRO A 288 -24.26 0.04 -4.71
CA PRO A 288 -23.06 -0.34 -3.96
C PRO A 288 -22.75 -1.81 -4.18
N GLY A 289 -21.45 -2.11 -4.30
CA GLY A 289 -20.96 -3.47 -4.27
C GLY A 289 -21.26 -4.16 -2.94
N PRO A 290 -21.17 -5.50 -2.87
CA PRO A 290 -21.57 -6.29 -1.69
C PRO A 290 -20.92 -5.82 -0.38
N THR A 291 -19.63 -5.45 -0.42
CA THR A 291 -18.85 -4.99 0.74
C THR A 291 -19.35 -3.65 1.31
N PHE A 292 -20.08 -2.85 0.52
CA PHE A 292 -20.56 -1.52 0.89
C PHE A 292 -22.08 -1.48 1.12
N GLN A 293 -22.74 -2.64 1.17
CA GLN A 293 -24.17 -2.72 1.47
C GLN A 293 -24.38 -2.68 2.99
N GLU A 294 -25.22 -1.75 3.47
CA GLU A 294 -25.61 -1.74 4.89
C GLU A 294 -26.43 -3.00 5.23
N ASP A 295 -25.97 -3.70 6.26
CA ASP A 295 -26.53 -4.95 6.76
C ASP A 295 -27.84 -4.69 7.55
N LYS A 296 -28.88 -4.20 6.87
CA LYS A 296 -30.19 -3.88 7.49
C LYS A 296 -31.00 -5.11 7.92
N ASN A 297 -30.46 -6.33 7.79
CA ASN A 297 -31.15 -7.57 8.12
C ASN A 297 -30.23 -8.59 8.82
N ARG A 298 -29.64 -8.23 9.97
CA ARG A 298 -29.22 -9.26 10.94
C ARG A 298 -30.47 -10.03 11.40
N GLY A 299 -30.70 -11.21 10.80
CA GLY A 299 -31.75 -12.15 11.23
C GLY A 299 -32.64 -12.77 10.14
N LYS A 300 -32.55 -12.32 8.88
CA LYS A 300 -33.18 -13.05 7.76
C LYS A 300 -32.11 -13.86 7.04
N LYS A 301 -32.39 -15.16 6.83
CA LYS A 301 -31.55 -16.02 5.97
C LYS A 301 -31.18 -15.24 4.71
N PRO A 302 -29.91 -15.30 4.27
CA PRO A 302 -29.49 -14.57 3.08
C PRO A 302 -30.47 -14.90 1.95
N PRO A 303 -30.94 -13.89 1.19
CA PRO A 303 -31.74 -14.19 0.01
C PRO A 303 -30.93 -15.20 -0.80
N ARG A 304 -31.56 -16.35 -1.09
CA ARG A 304 -30.97 -17.47 -1.85
C ARG A 304 -29.99 -16.92 -2.86
N LYS A 305 -28.69 -17.21 -2.66
CA LYS A 305 -27.56 -16.92 -3.55
C LYS A 305 -28.01 -16.06 -4.72
N ALA A 306 -28.03 -14.74 -4.55
CA ALA A 306 -27.90 -13.87 -5.71
C ALA A 306 -26.65 -14.41 -6.39
N SER A 307 -26.84 -15.09 -7.52
CA SER A 307 -25.78 -15.79 -8.21
C SER A 307 -24.71 -14.75 -8.52
N LEU A 308 -23.67 -14.69 -7.68
CA LEU A 308 -22.38 -14.20 -8.11
C LEU A 308 -22.12 -15.00 -9.38
N GLY A 309 -22.10 -14.31 -10.52
CA GLY A 309 -22.11 -14.95 -11.83
C GLY A 309 -21.03 -16.02 -11.89
N LYS A 310 -21.27 -17.07 -12.69
CA LYS A 310 -20.30 -18.10 -13.07
C LYS A 310 -19.13 -17.51 -13.89
N GLY A 311 -18.51 -16.44 -13.40
CA GLY A 311 -17.35 -15.80 -13.99
C GLY A 311 -16.08 -16.23 -13.25
N LEU A 312 -14.94 -16.01 -13.88
CA LEU A 312 -13.64 -16.32 -13.32
C LEU A 312 -13.39 -15.56 -12.00
N PRO A 313 -13.11 -16.23 -10.86
CA PRO A 313 -12.83 -15.52 -9.62
C PRO A 313 -11.54 -14.69 -9.71
N VAL A 314 -11.59 -13.46 -9.19
CA VAL A 314 -10.48 -12.50 -9.17
C VAL A 314 -10.28 -12.01 -7.74
N ARG A 315 -9.03 -11.76 -7.33
CA ARG A 315 -8.68 -11.14 -6.04
C ARG A 315 -7.57 -10.10 -6.22
N LEU A 316 -7.46 -9.18 -5.27
CA LEU A 316 -6.37 -8.20 -5.18
C LEU A 316 -5.48 -8.52 -3.98
N ARG A 317 -4.16 -8.55 -4.18
CA ARG A 317 -3.16 -8.80 -3.14
C ARG A 317 -2.18 -7.64 -2.98
N ALA A 318 -1.54 -7.55 -1.81
CA ALA A 318 -0.49 -6.57 -1.48
C ALA A 318 -0.89 -5.10 -1.72
N GLY A 319 -2.19 -4.78 -1.60
CA GLY A 319 -2.71 -3.42 -1.69
C GLY A 319 -2.76 -2.72 -0.34
N ALA A 320 -2.22 -1.50 -0.26
CA ALA A 320 -2.25 -0.68 0.95
C ALA A 320 -3.67 -0.16 1.28
N HIS A 321 -4.48 0.02 0.25
CA HIS A 321 -5.85 0.54 0.35
C HIS A 321 -6.86 -0.43 -0.23
N VAL A 322 -8.11 -0.28 0.21
CA VAL A 322 -9.24 -1.03 -0.32
C VAL A 322 -9.37 -0.75 -1.82
N GLY A 323 -9.54 -1.81 -2.62
CA GLY A 323 -9.65 -1.68 -4.08
C GLY A 323 -8.32 -1.41 -4.79
N GLU A 324 -7.18 -1.58 -4.12
CA GLU A 324 -5.86 -1.57 -4.74
C GLU A 324 -5.17 -2.92 -4.58
N GLY A 325 -4.29 -3.29 -5.51
CA GLY A 325 -3.44 -4.46 -5.38
C GLY A 325 -3.08 -5.14 -6.70
N ARG A 326 -2.19 -6.13 -6.62
CA ARG A 326 -1.85 -7.05 -7.71
C ARG A 326 -3.06 -7.90 -8.07
N VAL A 327 -3.31 -8.06 -9.36
CA VAL A 327 -4.46 -8.83 -9.87
C VAL A 327 -4.09 -10.31 -9.94
N GLU A 328 -4.85 -11.14 -9.23
CA GLU A 328 -4.75 -12.59 -9.28
C GLU A 328 -6.09 -13.21 -9.68
N VAL A 329 -6.02 -14.25 -10.50
CA VAL A 329 -7.19 -14.96 -11.05
C VAL A 329 -7.13 -16.44 -10.72
N LEU A 330 -8.28 -17.06 -10.48
CA LEU A 330 -8.36 -18.49 -10.16
C LEU A 330 -8.66 -19.30 -11.42
N ARG A 331 -7.64 -19.89 -12.07
CA ARG A 331 -7.81 -20.81 -13.20
C ARG A 331 -7.35 -22.21 -12.83
N HIS A 332 -8.06 -23.22 -13.33
CA HIS A 332 -7.73 -24.63 -13.09
C HIS A 332 -7.60 -25.01 -11.59
N GLY A 333 -8.30 -24.28 -10.71
CA GLY A 333 -8.26 -24.50 -9.26
C GLY A 333 -7.08 -23.83 -8.53
N GLN A 334 -6.17 -23.18 -9.24
CA GLN A 334 -4.98 -22.51 -8.71
C GLN A 334 -5.02 -21.00 -8.97
N TRP A 335 -4.67 -20.21 -7.96
CA TRP A 335 -4.47 -18.77 -8.12
C TRP A 335 -3.18 -18.51 -8.89
N GLY A 336 -3.22 -17.52 -9.76
CA GLY A 336 -2.06 -17.07 -10.53
C GLY A 336 -2.25 -15.63 -11.00
N THR A 337 -1.16 -15.02 -11.44
CA THR A 337 -1.13 -13.59 -11.76
C THR A 337 -1.55 -13.30 -13.20
N VAL A 338 -1.69 -12.01 -13.51
CA VAL A 338 -1.94 -11.50 -14.86
C VAL A 338 -0.73 -10.68 -15.30
N CYS A 339 -0.20 -10.95 -16.49
CA CYS A 339 0.92 -10.20 -17.04
C CYS A 339 0.51 -8.78 -17.47
N GLY A 340 1.40 -7.81 -17.24
CA GLY A 340 1.25 -6.39 -17.55
C GLY A 340 1.28 -6.05 -19.03
N ARG A 341 1.73 -6.97 -19.90
CA ARG A 341 1.72 -6.75 -21.36
C ARG A 341 0.31 -6.44 -21.87
N ARG A 342 0.17 -5.24 -22.46
CA ARG A 342 -1.10 -4.66 -22.95
C ARG A 342 -2.19 -4.49 -21.89
N TRP A 343 -1.82 -4.50 -20.61
CA TRP A 343 -2.74 -4.17 -19.53
C TRP A 343 -3.08 -2.68 -19.56
N ASP A 344 -4.37 -2.36 -19.63
CA ASP A 344 -4.85 -0.99 -19.77
C ASP A 344 -5.98 -0.64 -18.77
N LEU A 345 -6.41 0.62 -18.80
CA LEU A 345 -7.46 1.12 -17.91
C LEU A 345 -8.84 0.49 -18.17
N ALA A 346 -9.11 -0.01 -19.38
CA ALA A 346 -10.37 -0.66 -19.68
C ALA A 346 -10.42 -2.05 -19.01
N ALA A 347 -9.34 -2.83 -19.14
CA ALA A 347 -9.18 -4.12 -18.46
C ALA A 347 -9.16 -3.97 -16.93
N ALA A 348 -8.41 -3.00 -16.42
CA ALA A 348 -8.42 -2.68 -15.00
C ALA A 348 -9.83 -2.29 -14.49
N SER A 349 -10.60 -1.54 -15.28
CA SER A 349 -11.97 -1.16 -14.91
C SER A 349 -12.94 -2.35 -14.91
N VAL A 350 -12.71 -3.38 -15.73
CA VAL A 350 -13.47 -4.64 -15.67
C VAL A 350 -13.21 -5.33 -14.33
N VAL A 351 -11.93 -5.47 -13.92
CA VAL A 351 -11.56 -6.04 -12.62
C VAL A 351 -12.20 -5.28 -11.46
N CYS A 352 -12.07 -3.95 -11.45
CA CYS A 352 -12.65 -3.13 -10.38
C CYS A 352 -14.16 -3.33 -10.22
N ARG A 353 -14.91 -3.31 -11.33
CA ARG A 353 -16.37 -3.53 -11.29
C ARG A 353 -16.73 -4.96 -10.90
N GLN A 354 -15.97 -5.94 -11.39
CA GLN A 354 -16.17 -7.35 -11.06
C GLN A 354 -16.06 -7.59 -9.54
N LEU A 355 -15.11 -6.89 -8.89
CA LEU A 355 -14.92 -6.92 -7.44
C LEU A 355 -15.93 -6.08 -6.65
N GLY A 356 -16.84 -5.37 -7.33
CA GLY A 356 -17.86 -4.54 -6.70
C GLY A 356 -17.40 -3.11 -6.37
N TYR A 357 -16.27 -2.66 -6.92
CA TYR A 357 -15.83 -1.28 -6.89
C TYR A 357 -16.31 -0.52 -8.13
N GLY A 358 -15.86 0.73 -8.31
CA GLY A 358 -16.14 1.53 -9.49
C GLY A 358 -15.27 1.19 -10.70
N THR A 359 -14.91 2.21 -11.47
CA THR A 359 -13.91 2.10 -12.55
C THR A 359 -12.49 2.13 -11.98
N ALA A 360 -11.50 1.79 -12.80
CA ALA A 360 -10.11 1.90 -12.41
C ALA A 360 -9.63 3.35 -12.49
N ARG A 361 -9.02 3.83 -11.40
CA ARG A 361 -8.26 5.08 -11.37
C ARG A 361 -6.93 4.91 -12.10
N GLN A 362 -6.26 3.77 -11.89
CA GLN A 362 -4.97 3.44 -12.49
C GLN A 362 -4.90 1.96 -12.87
N ALA A 363 -4.24 1.70 -13.99
CA ALA A 363 -3.74 0.38 -14.38
C ALA A 363 -2.23 0.40 -14.15
N LEU A 364 -1.74 -0.46 -13.27
CA LEU A 364 -0.35 -0.49 -12.82
C LEU A 364 0.35 -1.69 -13.46
N LEU A 365 1.63 -1.50 -13.77
CA LEU A 365 2.50 -2.46 -14.49
C LEU A 365 3.79 -2.65 -13.71
N GLY A 366 4.59 -3.66 -14.07
CA GLY A 366 5.93 -3.83 -13.52
C GLY A 366 5.94 -4.20 -12.03
N ALA A 367 4.98 -5.03 -11.59
CA ALA A 367 4.86 -5.48 -10.20
C ALA A 367 4.85 -4.34 -9.16
N GLN A 368 4.31 -3.16 -9.52
CA GLN A 368 4.24 -1.98 -8.64
C GLN A 368 3.45 -2.19 -7.34
N MET A 369 2.78 -3.33 -7.17
CA MET A 369 2.11 -3.75 -5.94
C MET A 369 2.68 -5.06 -5.41
N GLY A 370 3.99 -5.29 -5.58
CA GLY A 370 4.68 -6.53 -5.21
C GLY A 370 4.54 -7.61 -6.27
N GLN A 371 5.48 -8.55 -6.27
CA GLN A 371 5.50 -9.70 -7.19
C GLN A 371 4.60 -10.82 -6.68
N GLY A 372 3.95 -11.55 -7.59
CA GLY A 372 3.28 -12.79 -7.24
C GLY A 372 4.22 -14.00 -7.24
N LEU A 373 3.63 -15.17 -6.98
CA LEU A 373 4.31 -16.46 -7.04
C LEU A 373 3.45 -17.43 -7.86
N GLY A 374 4.09 -18.38 -8.54
CA GLY A 374 3.43 -19.49 -9.20
C GLY A 374 3.08 -19.21 -10.67
N PRO A 375 1.94 -19.70 -11.17
CA PRO A 375 1.62 -19.55 -12.59
C PRO A 375 1.18 -18.13 -12.95
N ILE A 376 1.59 -17.67 -14.13
CA ILE A 376 1.00 -16.50 -14.79
C ILE A 376 -0.10 -17.01 -15.70
N HIS A 377 -1.35 -16.70 -15.38
CA HIS A 377 -2.52 -17.31 -16.01
C HIS A 377 -2.98 -16.60 -17.29
N MET A 378 -2.72 -15.30 -17.39
CA MET A 378 -3.21 -14.47 -18.50
C MET A 378 -2.15 -13.47 -18.94
N SER A 379 -2.11 -13.19 -20.25
CA SER A 379 -1.28 -12.15 -20.86
C SER A 379 -2.02 -11.47 -22.01
N GLU A 380 -1.58 -10.29 -22.42
CA GLU A 380 -2.20 -9.50 -23.50
C GLU A 380 -3.73 -9.31 -23.35
N VAL A 381 -4.19 -9.04 -22.12
CA VAL A 381 -5.61 -8.88 -21.83
C VAL A 381 -6.17 -7.62 -22.50
N ARG A 382 -7.16 -7.78 -23.38
CA ARG A 382 -7.82 -6.70 -24.12
C ARG A 382 -9.31 -6.72 -23.86
N CYS A 383 -9.78 -5.71 -23.13
CA CYS A 383 -11.18 -5.51 -22.83
C CYS A 383 -11.73 -4.31 -23.60
N ILE A 384 -13.00 -4.39 -23.99
CA ILE A 384 -13.76 -3.28 -24.57
C ILE A 384 -14.17 -2.29 -23.46
N GLY A 385 -14.43 -2.79 -22.25
CA GLY A 385 -14.83 -2.04 -21.06
C GLY A 385 -16.30 -2.22 -20.66
N HIS A 386 -17.06 -3.07 -21.35
CA HIS A 386 -18.46 -3.40 -21.03
C HIS A 386 -18.64 -4.77 -20.36
N GLU A 387 -17.61 -5.60 -20.43
CA GLU A 387 -17.51 -6.93 -19.85
C GLU A 387 -17.81 -6.88 -18.34
N ARG A 388 -18.41 -7.97 -17.85
CA ARG A 388 -18.78 -8.16 -16.44
C ARG A 388 -17.68 -8.84 -15.64
N SER A 389 -16.86 -9.63 -16.30
CA SER A 389 -15.74 -10.34 -15.71
C SER A 389 -14.57 -10.43 -16.68
N LEU A 390 -13.37 -10.64 -16.13
CA LEU A 390 -12.14 -10.61 -16.91
C LEU A 390 -12.05 -11.73 -17.96
N ASP A 391 -12.72 -12.86 -17.74
CA ASP A 391 -12.77 -13.99 -18.68
C ASP A 391 -13.58 -13.72 -19.94
N GLU A 392 -14.43 -12.70 -19.95
CA GLU A 392 -15.15 -12.26 -21.17
C GLU A 392 -14.23 -11.44 -22.11
N CYS A 393 -13.09 -10.96 -21.61
CA CYS A 393 -12.12 -10.23 -22.42
C CYS A 393 -11.27 -11.18 -23.28
N ARG A 394 -10.66 -10.65 -24.34
CA ARG A 394 -9.71 -11.42 -25.14
C ARG A 394 -8.35 -11.43 -24.44
N PHE A 395 -7.76 -12.59 -24.22
CA PHE A 395 -6.42 -12.75 -23.64
C PHE A 395 -5.66 -13.92 -24.27
N GLN A 396 -4.36 -13.99 -24.01
CA GLN A 396 -3.49 -15.14 -24.32
C GLN A 396 -3.17 -15.90 -23.02
N ASP A 397 -2.92 -17.20 -23.11
CA ASP A 397 -2.48 -17.99 -21.96
C ASP A 397 -1.08 -17.53 -21.51
N GLY A 398 -0.93 -17.26 -20.22
CA GLY A 398 0.28 -16.64 -19.68
C GLY A 398 1.53 -17.51 -19.79
N GLU A 399 1.39 -18.84 -19.74
CA GLU A 399 2.51 -19.79 -19.91
C GLU A 399 3.25 -19.61 -21.24
N GLN A 400 2.55 -19.21 -22.30
CA GLN A 400 3.12 -19.06 -23.65
C GLN A 400 3.72 -17.68 -23.89
N SER A 401 3.56 -16.74 -22.94
CA SER A 401 3.93 -15.34 -23.13
C SER A 401 5.40 -15.04 -22.81
N GLY A 402 6.08 -15.89 -22.04
CA GLY A 402 7.41 -15.61 -21.51
C GLY A 402 7.45 -14.41 -20.55
N CYS A 403 6.32 -14.04 -19.95
CA CYS A 403 6.27 -13.06 -18.88
C CYS A 403 6.93 -13.62 -17.60
N ARG A 404 7.43 -12.71 -16.77
CA ARG A 404 7.97 -12.98 -15.44
C ARG A 404 7.18 -12.16 -14.42
N HIS A 405 7.32 -12.48 -13.14
CA HIS A 405 6.56 -11.82 -12.07
C HIS A 405 6.96 -10.35 -11.82
N ASP A 406 8.09 -9.90 -12.36
CA ASP A 406 8.46 -8.49 -12.42
C ASP A 406 7.53 -7.65 -13.32
N ASP A 407 6.73 -8.29 -14.19
CA ASP A 407 5.72 -7.65 -15.04
C ASP A 407 4.28 -7.93 -14.57
N ASP A 408 4.06 -8.36 -13.32
CA ASP A 408 2.71 -8.61 -12.82
C ASP A 408 1.85 -7.33 -12.83
N ALA A 409 0.61 -7.46 -13.30
CA ALA A 409 -0.36 -6.39 -13.42
C ALA A 409 -1.07 -6.09 -12.10
N ALA A 410 -1.34 -4.81 -11.86
CA ALA A 410 -2.05 -4.34 -10.68
C ALA A 410 -3.09 -3.27 -11.02
N VAL A 411 -3.99 -2.97 -10.09
CA VAL A 411 -5.04 -1.96 -10.27
C VAL A 411 -5.19 -1.07 -9.04
N ARG A 412 -5.68 0.15 -9.28
CA ARG A 412 -6.29 0.99 -8.24
C ARG A 412 -7.69 1.38 -8.66
N CYS A 413 -8.67 0.99 -7.86
CA CYS A 413 -10.09 1.22 -8.14
C CYS A 413 -10.61 2.50 -7.49
N HIS A 414 -11.64 3.09 -8.09
CA HIS A 414 -12.47 4.05 -7.38
C HIS A 414 -13.29 3.32 -6.31
N VAL A 415 -13.30 3.84 -5.09
CA VAL A 415 -14.02 3.28 -3.93
C VAL A 415 -15.05 4.30 -3.43
N PRO A 416 -16.27 3.88 -3.03
CA PRO A 416 -17.26 4.80 -2.51
C PRO A 416 -16.79 5.52 -1.26
N HIS A 417 -17.10 6.82 -1.16
CA HIS A 417 -16.79 7.59 0.03
C HIS A 417 -17.69 7.17 1.20
N MET A 418 -17.10 6.49 2.18
CA MET A 418 -17.79 5.96 3.37
C MET A 418 -17.73 6.88 4.60
N ASP A 419 -17.00 7.99 4.55
CA ASP A 419 -16.85 8.94 5.67
C ASP A 419 -16.35 8.28 6.99
N PHE A 420 -15.60 7.17 6.89
CA PHE A 420 -15.01 6.52 8.05
C PHE A 420 -13.80 7.28 8.59
N GLN A 421 -13.13 8.07 7.75
CA GLN A 421 -11.97 8.89 8.13
C GLN A 421 -12.29 9.93 9.20
N SER A 422 -13.53 10.43 9.27
CA SER A 422 -13.93 11.41 10.28
C SER A 422 -14.16 10.81 11.67
N GLN A 423 -14.14 9.47 11.79
CA GLN A 423 -14.42 8.76 13.04
C GLN A 423 -13.17 8.31 13.81
N VAL A 424 -11.98 8.48 13.22
CA VAL A 424 -10.69 8.10 13.79
C VAL A 424 -9.66 9.18 13.48
N ARG A 425 -8.73 9.44 14.38
CA ARG A 425 -7.58 10.33 14.13
C ARG A 425 -6.35 9.87 14.91
N LEU A 426 -5.17 10.31 14.45
CA LEU A 426 -3.90 10.13 15.17
C LEU A 426 -3.52 11.44 15.85
N ALA A 427 -3.02 11.35 17.09
CA ALA A 427 -2.61 12.51 17.87
C ALA A 427 -1.25 12.29 18.57
N GLY A 428 -0.51 13.38 18.77
CA GLY A 428 0.74 13.39 19.54
C GLY A 428 1.97 12.82 18.85
N GLY A 429 1.84 12.24 17.65
CA GLY A 429 2.95 11.74 16.84
C GLY A 429 3.88 12.84 16.33
N ARG A 430 5.12 12.46 15.95
CA ARG A 430 6.09 13.41 15.36
C ARG A 430 5.81 13.66 13.88
N SER A 431 5.04 12.78 13.25
CA SER A 431 4.59 12.87 11.86
C SER A 431 3.10 12.52 11.78
N PRO A 432 2.39 12.88 10.69
CA PRO A 432 0.97 12.58 10.53
C PRO A 432 0.66 11.08 10.36
N GLU A 433 1.67 10.24 10.14
CA GLU A 433 1.57 8.79 9.99
C GLU A 433 1.70 8.03 11.32
N GLU A 434 2.01 8.70 12.42
CA GLU A 434 2.14 8.07 13.74
C GLU A 434 1.34 8.79 14.81
N GLY A 435 0.95 8.07 15.86
CA GLY A 435 0.33 8.69 17.03
C GLY A 435 -0.59 7.76 17.81
N VAL A 436 -1.19 8.34 18.86
CA VAL A 436 -2.24 7.72 19.66
C VAL A 436 -3.50 7.60 18.81
N VAL A 437 -4.13 6.43 18.82
CA VAL A 437 -5.39 6.19 18.12
C VAL A 437 -6.55 6.74 18.94
N GLU A 438 -7.21 7.75 18.40
CA GLU A 438 -8.40 8.36 18.99
C GLU A 438 -9.62 8.04 18.12
N VAL A 439 -10.74 7.71 18.77
CA VAL A 439 -11.99 7.30 18.12
C VAL A 439 -13.14 8.19 18.55
N LEU A 440 -14.03 8.51 17.60
CA LEU A 440 -15.26 9.25 17.86
C LEU A 440 -16.39 8.25 18.09
N VAL A 441 -16.94 8.20 19.31
CA VAL A 441 -18.01 7.26 19.67
C VAL A 441 -19.17 7.97 20.38
N PRO A 442 -20.42 7.46 20.24
CA PRO A 442 -21.56 8.01 20.94
C PRO A 442 -21.56 7.58 22.42
N VAL A 443 -21.50 8.55 23.32
CA VAL A 443 -21.60 8.38 24.77
C VAL A 443 -22.79 9.21 25.26
N GLN A 444 -23.79 8.55 25.87
CA GLN A 444 -25.02 9.20 26.36
C GLN A 444 -25.74 10.08 25.31
N GLY A 445 -25.69 9.69 24.04
CA GLY A 445 -26.34 10.41 22.93
C GLY A 445 -25.54 11.59 22.37
N LYS A 446 -24.31 11.85 22.84
CA LYS A 446 -23.38 12.84 22.26
C LYS A 446 -22.13 12.14 21.71
N LEU A 447 -21.63 12.61 20.59
CA LEU A 447 -20.36 12.13 20.04
C LEU A 447 -19.20 12.72 20.87
N GLN A 448 -18.32 11.85 21.36
CA GLN A 448 -17.15 12.23 22.15
C GLN A 448 -15.91 11.51 21.61
N TRP A 449 -14.80 12.22 21.57
CA TRP A 449 -13.49 11.65 21.28
C TRP A 449 -12.95 10.92 22.51
N GLY A 450 -12.24 9.82 22.27
CA GLY A 450 -11.57 9.08 23.32
C GLY A 450 -10.50 8.15 22.77
N ALA A 451 -9.63 7.70 23.66
CA ALA A 451 -8.56 6.77 23.34
C ALA A 451 -9.07 5.32 23.21
N VAL A 452 -8.28 4.50 22.53
CA VAL A 452 -8.45 3.05 22.46
C VAL A 452 -7.52 2.38 23.47
N CYS A 453 -7.98 1.35 24.18
CA CYS A 453 -7.16 0.59 25.12
C CYS A 453 -6.03 -0.14 24.39
N GLY A 454 -4.79 -0.01 24.88
CA GLY A 454 -3.63 -0.70 24.29
C GLY A 454 -3.54 -2.20 24.58
N ALA A 455 -4.35 -2.73 25.51
CA ALA A 455 -4.31 -4.15 25.87
C ALA A 455 -4.74 -5.03 24.68
N GLN A 456 -3.88 -5.99 24.31
CA GLN A 456 -4.05 -6.90 23.16
C GLN A 456 -4.10 -6.19 21.79
N TRP A 457 -3.63 -4.94 21.70
CA TRP A 457 -3.51 -4.22 20.45
C TRP A 457 -2.38 -4.82 19.58
N GLY A 458 -2.72 -5.26 18.38
CA GLY A 458 -1.81 -5.91 17.44
C GLY A 458 -1.77 -5.24 16.06
N LEU A 459 -1.00 -5.83 15.15
CA LEU A 459 -0.86 -5.31 13.79
C LEU A 459 -2.17 -5.36 13.01
N ASN A 460 -3.03 -6.36 13.20
CA ASN A 460 -4.29 -6.44 12.47
C ASN A 460 -5.20 -5.23 12.76
N GLU A 461 -5.28 -4.79 14.02
CA GLU A 461 -6.03 -3.59 14.40
C GLU A 461 -5.36 -2.33 13.82
N ALA A 462 -4.04 -2.24 13.92
CA ALA A 462 -3.27 -1.12 13.38
C ALA A 462 -3.44 -0.99 11.85
N MET A 463 -3.45 -2.10 11.12
CA MET A 463 -3.67 -2.15 9.67
C MET A 463 -5.04 -1.59 9.29
N VAL A 464 -6.08 -1.90 10.08
CA VAL A 464 -7.42 -1.31 9.87
C VAL A 464 -7.38 0.19 10.08
N VAL A 465 -6.69 0.70 11.11
CA VAL A 465 -6.56 2.15 11.37
C VAL A 465 -5.80 2.86 10.24
N CYS A 466 -4.61 2.39 9.87
CA CYS A 466 -3.81 2.99 8.81
C CYS A 466 -4.56 3.01 7.48
N ARG A 467 -5.27 1.92 7.16
CA ARG A 467 -6.11 1.85 5.96
C ARG A 467 -7.34 2.75 6.03
N GLN A 468 -8.02 2.82 7.18
CA GLN A 468 -9.17 3.70 7.40
C GLN A 468 -8.79 5.16 7.18
N LEU A 469 -7.60 5.57 7.63
CA LEU A 469 -7.06 6.92 7.46
C LEU A 469 -6.46 7.18 6.07
N GLY A 470 -6.27 6.15 5.23
CA GLY A 470 -5.61 6.30 3.93
C GLY A 470 -4.10 6.51 4.02
N LEU A 471 -3.47 6.00 5.07
CA LEU A 471 -2.03 6.10 5.35
C LEU A 471 -1.25 4.83 4.95
N GLY A 472 -1.92 3.86 4.32
CA GLY A 472 -1.34 2.61 3.84
C GLY A 472 -1.35 1.48 4.87
N PHE A 473 -0.23 0.77 4.97
CA PHE A 473 -0.01 -0.35 5.89
C PHE A 473 0.39 0.17 7.29
N ALA A 474 0.17 -0.63 8.32
CA ALA A 474 0.73 -0.37 9.64
C ALA A 474 2.12 -0.99 9.73
N SER A 475 3.15 -0.19 10.00
CA SER A 475 4.49 -0.69 10.29
C SER A 475 4.62 -1.16 11.73
N HIS A 476 3.93 -0.49 12.67
CA HIS A 476 3.99 -0.80 14.09
C HIS A 476 2.62 -0.67 14.76
N ALA A 477 2.37 -1.59 15.69
CA ALA A 477 1.29 -1.52 16.67
C ALA A 477 1.89 -1.34 18.07
N LEU A 478 1.47 -0.28 18.75
CA LEU A 478 2.00 0.13 20.05
C LEU A 478 0.91 -0.04 21.11
N GLN A 479 1.23 -0.78 22.16
CA GLN A 479 0.33 -0.97 23.31
C GLN A 479 0.49 0.14 24.36
N GLU A 480 1.62 0.85 24.32
CA GLU A 480 1.93 1.95 25.23
C GLU A 480 2.44 3.15 24.43
N THR A 481 1.89 4.32 24.73
CA THR A 481 2.12 5.56 23.98
C THR A 481 2.42 6.74 24.90
N TRP A 482 3.08 6.47 26.03
CA TRP A 482 3.36 7.48 27.07
C TRP A 482 4.16 8.70 26.58
N TYR A 483 4.90 8.55 25.48
CA TYR A 483 5.74 9.58 24.88
C TYR A 483 4.99 10.45 23.85
N TRP A 484 3.77 10.09 23.46
CA TRP A 484 2.91 10.93 22.62
C TRP A 484 1.88 11.64 23.48
N ALA A 485 1.84 12.96 23.37
CA ALA A 485 0.79 13.76 23.99
C ALA A 485 -0.49 13.64 23.15
N GLY A 486 -1.41 12.77 23.58
CA GLY A 486 -2.75 12.68 23.01
C GLY A 486 -3.54 13.98 23.19
N SER A 487 -4.69 14.08 22.53
CA SER A 487 -5.52 15.27 22.59
C SER A 487 -6.22 15.40 23.96
N PRO A 488 -6.30 16.60 24.55
CA PRO A 488 -6.93 16.78 25.87
C PRO A 488 -8.40 16.31 25.92
N ASP A 489 -9.11 16.44 24.80
CA ASP A 489 -10.51 16.04 24.59
C ASP A 489 -10.70 14.53 24.41
N ALA A 490 -9.62 13.74 24.32
CA ALA A 490 -9.63 12.29 24.11
C ALA A 490 -8.93 11.50 25.24
N SER A 491 -8.75 12.11 26.43
CA SER A 491 -8.02 11.51 27.56
C SER A 491 -8.66 10.24 28.14
N GLN A 492 -9.97 10.05 27.96
CA GLN A 492 -10.70 8.87 28.45
C GLN A 492 -10.65 7.73 27.42
N VAL A 493 -10.50 6.49 27.90
CA VAL A 493 -10.63 5.31 27.03
C VAL A 493 -12.10 5.05 26.76
N LEU A 494 -12.48 5.02 25.48
CA LEU A 494 -13.87 4.80 25.05
C LEU A 494 -14.05 3.53 24.20
N MET A 495 -12.96 2.82 23.91
CA MET A 495 -12.99 1.56 23.17
C MET A 495 -11.94 0.59 23.73
N SER A 496 -12.32 -0.68 23.92
CA SER A 496 -11.43 -1.72 24.47
C SER A 496 -11.72 -3.10 23.92
N GLY A 497 -10.72 -3.99 23.97
CA GLY A 497 -10.85 -5.38 23.50
C GLY A 497 -11.13 -5.45 22.00
N VAL A 498 -10.54 -4.53 21.23
CA VAL A 498 -10.70 -4.49 19.78
C VAL A 498 -9.94 -5.67 19.19
N ARG A 499 -10.64 -6.50 18.42
CA ARG A 499 -10.06 -7.61 17.66
C ARG A 499 -10.54 -7.54 16.23
N CYS A 500 -9.61 -7.31 15.33
CA CYS A 500 -9.83 -7.23 13.90
C CYS A 500 -9.32 -8.49 13.22
N THR A 501 -10.02 -8.92 12.17
CA THR A 501 -9.53 -9.91 11.21
C THR A 501 -8.47 -9.31 10.28
N GLY A 502 -8.47 -7.98 10.12
CA GLY A 502 -7.60 -7.24 9.22
C GLY A 502 -8.27 -6.87 7.90
N THR A 503 -9.50 -7.32 7.65
CA THR A 503 -10.28 -7.06 6.41
C THR A 503 -11.32 -5.95 6.56
N GLU A 504 -11.57 -5.50 7.79
CA GLU A 504 -12.57 -4.49 8.11
C GLU A 504 -12.25 -3.13 7.46
N LEU A 505 -13.28 -2.41 7.01
CA LEU A 505 -13.08 -1.08 6.38
C LEU A 505 -12.81 0.02 7.41
N ALA A 506 -13.22 -0.20 8.66
CA ALA A 506 -13.11 0.74 9.75
C ALA A 506 -13.00 0.02 11.09
N LEU A 507 -12.29 0.63 12.05
CA LEU A 507 -12.07 0.08 13.38
C LEU A 507 -13.40 -0.20 14.12
N GLN A 508 -14.43 0.60 13.85
CA GLN A 508 -15.77 0.47 14.41
C GLN A 508 -16.48 -0.84 14.01
N GLN A 509 -16.02 -1.50 12.93
CA GLN A 509 -16.57 -2.77 12.45
C GLN A 509 -15.91 -3.98 13.11
N CYS A 510 -14.74 -3.81 13.74
CA CYS A 510 -14.05 -4.88 14.43
C CYS A 510 -14.84 -5.34 15.67
N GLN A 511 -14.61 -6.59 16.08
CA GLN A 511 -15.18 -7.11 17.32
C GLN A 511 -14.63 -6.31 18.50
N ARG A 512 -15.48 -5.92 19.45
CA ARG A 512 -15.08 -5.17 20.64
C ARG A 512 -15.93 -5.54 21.85
N HIS A 513 -15.40 -5.26 23.03
CA HIS A 513 -16.17 -5.43 24.27
C HIS A 513 -17.28 -4.38 24.38
N GLY A 514 -18.40 -4.76 24.99
CA GLY A 514 -19.54 -3.89 25.26
C GLY A 514 -19.20 -2.80 26.28
N PRO A 515 -19.03 -3.15 27.57
CA PRO A 515 -18.46 -2.22 28.55
C PRO A 515 -16.97 -2.02 28.28
N VAL A 516 -16.51 -0.77 28.38
CA VAL A 516 -15.09 -0.46 28.25
C VAL A 516 -14.36 -0.93 29.49
N HIS A 517 -13.41 -1.84 29.32
CA HIS A 517 -12.56 -2.34 30.40
C HIS A 517 -11.11 -2.35 29.92
N CYS A 518 -10.26 -1.56 30.57
CA CYS A 518 -8.84 -1.46 30.27
C CYS A 518 -8.04 -1.67 31.57
N PRO A 519 -7.37 -2.82 31.75
CA PRO A 519 -6.66 -3.16 32.98
C PRO A 519 -5.57 -2.16 33.36
N THR A 520 -4.93 -1.55 32.35
CA THR A 520 -3.84 -0.59 32.46
C THR A 520 -4.31 0.87 32.52
N GLY A 521 -5.63 1.12 32.46
CA GLY A 521 -6.20 2.48 32.49
C GLY A 521 -6.16 3.21 31.14
N GLY A 522 -6.24 4.55 31.17
CA GLY A 522 -6.19 5.44 30.00
C GLY A 522 -4.99 6.39 29.99
N GLY A 523 -4.73 7.04 28.86
CA GLY A 523 -3.60 7.95 28.70
C GLY A 523 -2.33 7.25 28.22
N ARG A 524 -1.37 6.99 29.13
CA ARG A 524 -0.03 6.42 28.80
C ARG A 524 -0.07 5.00 28.20
N PHE A 525 -1.16 4.27 28.41
CA PHE A 525 -1.39 2.89 27.94
C PHE A 525 -2.46 2.82 26.85
N SER A 526 -2.59 3.90 26.07
CA SER A 526 -3.48 3.94 24.92
C SER A 526 -2.83 3.21 23.73
N ALA A 527 -3.65 2.68 22.85
CA ALA A 527 -3.18 2.11 21.61
C ALA A 527 -2.61 3.18 20.69
N GLY A 528 -1.51 2.85 20.01
CA GLY A 528 -0.86 3.69 19.01
C GLY A 528 -0.54 2.92 17.76
N VAL A 529 -0.33 3.66 16.67
CA VAL A 529 0.05 3.09 15.38
C VAL A 529 1.13 3.95 14.73
N THR A 530 1.93 3.30 13.89
CA THR A 530 2.79 3.95 12.90
C THR A 530 2.44 3.35 11.55
N CYS A 531 2.16 4.20 10.57
CA CYS A 531 1.75 3.80 9.23
C CYS A 531 2.89 3.97 8.22
N THR A 532 2.83 3.23 7.12
CA THR A 532 3.78 3.28 6.00
C THR A 532 3.07 2.99 4.70
N THR A 533 3.54 3.58 3.60
CA THR A 533 2.99 3.35 2.26
C THR A 533 3.50 2.07 1.60
N HIS A 534 4.58 1.48 2.12
CA HIS A 534 5.23 0.28 1.59
C HIS A 534 5.54 -0.71 2.71
N ALA A 535 5.37 -2.00 2.43
CA ALA A 535 5.67 -3.10 3.34
C ALA A 535 6.36 -4.26 2.59
N PRO A 536 7.17 -5.09 3.27
CA PRO A 536 7.68 -6.35 2.73
C PRO A 536 6.56 -7.38 2.55
N ASP A 537 6.85 -8.48 1.85
CA ASP A 537 5.93 -9.62 1.67
C ASP A 537 6.75 -10.92 1.65
N LEU A 538 6.73 -11.67 2.74
CA LEU A 538 7.57 -12.85 2.91
C LEU A 538 6.87 -14.11 2.44
N VAL A 539 7.46 -14.77 1.44
CA VAL A 539 6.89 -15.98 0.84
C VAL A 539 7.92 -17.10 0.81
N MET A 540 7.54 -18.29 1.29
CA MET A 540 8.43 -19.45 1.30
C MET A 540 8.42 -20.20 -0.04
N ASN A 541 9.59 -20.64 -0.49
CA ASN A 541 9.73 -21.52 -1.65
C ASN A 541 9.26 -22.95 -1.30
N ALA A 542 8.05 -23.30 -1.76
CA ALA A 542 7.43 -24.59 -1.47
C ALA A 542 8.12 -25.79 -2.14
N GLN A 543 8.70 -25.59 -3.32
CA GLN A 543 9.39 -26.65 -4.05
C GLN A 543 10.67 -27.07 -3.33
N LEU A 544 11.45 -26.11 -2.83
CA LEU A 544 12.71 -26.40 -2.14
C LEU A 544 12.50 -27.25 -0.88
N VAL A 545 11.45 -26.95 -0.10
CA VAL A 545 11.08 -27.75 1.08
C VAL A 545 10.78 -29.20 0.68
N GLN A 546 10.05 -29.41 -0.41
CA GLN A 546 9.69 -30.74 -0.89
C GLN A 546 10.91 -31.55 -1.34
N GLU A 547 11.83 -30.91 -2.06
CA GLU A 547 13.00 -31.57 -2.68
C GLU A 547 14.12 -31.87 -1.67
N THR A 548 14.19 -31.11 -0.59
CA THR A 548 15.29 -31.20 0.39
C THR A 548 14.89 -31.88 1.70
N ALA A 549 13.68 -32.43 1.79
CA ALA A 549 13.21 -33.11 2.99
C ALA A 549 13.82 -34.51 3.16
N TYR A 550 14.45 -34.80 4.30
CA TYR A 550 14.98 -36.13 4.62
C TYR A 550 15.04 -36.40 6.14
N LEU A 551 15.27 -37.66 6.51
CA LEU A 551 15.45 -38.09 7.89
C LEU A 551 16.93 -38.24 8.24
N GLU A 552 17.30 -37.78 9.44
CA GLU A 552 18.62 -38.01 10.02
C GLU A 552 18.47 -38.50 11.47
N ASP A 553 19.13 -39.60 11.82
CA ASP A 553 19.31 -40.02 13.21
C ASP A 553 20.64 -39.47 13.72
N ARG A 554 20.59 -38.44 14.59
CA ARG A 554 21.78 -37.72 15.06
C ARG A 554 22.09 -38.05 16.53
N PRO A 555 23.34 -38.41 16.88
CA PRO A 555 23.73 -38.70 18.27
C PRO A 555 23.56 -37.48 19.19
N LEU A 556 23.15 -37.70 20.44
CA LEU A 556 22.97 -36.63 21.42
C LEU A 556 24.26 -35.83 21.66
N GLY A 557 25.44 -36.47 21.63
CA GLY A 557 26.72 -35.76 21.77
C GLY A 557 26.95 -34.61 20.77
N LEU A 558 26.22 -34.57 19.65
CA LEU A 558 26.30 -33.52 18.62
C LEU A 558 25.14 -32.51 18.68
N LEU A 559 24.27 -32.60 19.68
CA LEU A 559 23.02 -31.83 19.77
C LEU A 559 22.93 -30.92 20.99
N TYR A 560 24.03 -30.74 21.74
CA TYR A 560 24.05 -29.86 22.93
C TYR A 560 23.53 -28.45 22.62
N CYS A 561 24.03 -27.86 21.55
CA CYS A 561 23.62 -26.54 21.10
C CYS A 561 22.14 -26.46 20.71
N ALA A 562 21.66 -27.46 19.97
CA ALA A 562 20.25 -27.56 19.61
C ALA A 562 19.33 -27.75 20.82
N HIS A 563 19.82 -28.42 21.88
CA HIS A 563 19.06 -28.60 23.13
C HIS A 563 18.97 -27.29 23.92
N GLU A 564 20.08 -26.55 24.03
CA GLU A 564 20.11 -25.21 24.65
C GLU A 564 19.16 -24.23 23.95
N GLU A 565 19.08 -24.28 22.62
CA GLU A 565 18.15 -23.48 21.80
C GLU A 565 16.70 -24.01 21.76
N ARG A 566 16.41 -25.09 22.49
CA ARG A 566 15.10 -25.75 22.55
C ARG A 566 14.60 -26.30 21.20
N CYS A 567 15.49 -26.69 20.32
CA CYS A 567 15.18 -27.22 18.99
C CYS A 567 14.88 -28.73 18.96
N LEU A 568 14.83 -29.37 20.13
CA LEU A 568 14.50 -30.79 20.29
C LEU A 568 13.16 -30.93 21.02
N SER A 569 12.51 -32.09 20.85
CA SER A 569 11.28 -32.37 21.59
C SER A 569 11.55 -32.45 23.10
N ARG A 570 10.52 -32.22 23.92
CA ARG A 570 10.62 -32.26 25.39
C ARG A 570 11.15 -33.58 25.96
N SER A 571 11.03 -34.69 25.23
CA SER A 571 11.57 -35.98 25.71
C SER A 571 13.10 -35.97 25.78
N ALA A 572 13.78 -35.08 25.05
CA ALA A 572 15.23 -34.89 25.10
C ALA A 572 15.73 -34.38 26.46
N ASP A 573 14.89 -33.63 27.21
CA ASP A 573 15.22 -33.07 28.52
C ASP A 573 15.49 -34.16 29.58
N THR A 574 14.90 -35.33 29.40
CA THR A 574 15.01 -36.46 30.34
C THR A 574 15.96 -37.57 29.86
N MET A 575 16.62 -37.39 28.71
CA MET A 575 17.57 -38.37 28.18
C MET A 575 18.92 -38.32 28.92
N GLN A 576 19.66 -39.43 28.89
CA GLN A 576 20.99 -39.51 29.48
C GLN A 576 22.07 -39.07 28.48
N TRP A 577 22.40 -37.79 28.48
CA TRP A 577 23.43 -37.20 27.61
C TRP A 577 24.84 -37.72 27.96
N PRO A 578 25.72 -38.02 26.98
CA PRO A 578 25.58 -37.89 25.52
C PRO A 578 25.05 -39.14 24.78
N TYR A 579 24.47 -40.11 25.48
CA TYR A 579 24.15 -41.43 24.91
C TYR A 579 22.76 -41.48 24.28
N GLY A 580 22.68 -42.01 23.07
CA GLY A 580 21.44 -42.14 22.32
C GLY A 580 21.40 -41.22 21.10
N HIS A 581 20.27 -41.21 20.42
CA HIS A 581 20.07 -40.50 19.17
C HIS A 581 18.70 -39.83 19.16
N ARG A 582 18.56 -38.76 18.35
CA ARG A 582 17.29 -38.13 18.01
C ARG A 582 17.04 -38.29 16.53
N ARG A 583 15.79 -38.52 16.16
CA ARG A 583 15.35 -38.59 14.77
C ARG A 583 14.82 -37.24 14.33
N LEU A 584 15.48 -36.66 13.34
CA LEU A 584 15.24 -35.31 12.87
C LEU A 584 14.69 -35.33 11.44
N LEU A 585 13.54 -34.70 11.22
CA LEU A 585 13.01 -34.40 9.89
C LEU A 585 13.59 -33.07 9.42
N ARG A 586 14.61 -33.12 8.57
CA ARG A 586 15.31 -31.95 8.02
C ARG A 586 14.69 -31.51 6.70
N PHE A 587 14.83 -30.21 6.39
CA PHE A 587 14.39 -29.59 5.13
C PHE A 587 15.05 -28.21 5.00
N SER A 588 15.20 -27.67 3.79
CA SER A 588 15.66 -26.27 3.62
C SER A 588 14.47 -25.33 3.56
N SER A 589 14.62 -24.13 4.10
CA SER A 589 13.66 -23.04 3.92
C SER A 589 14.30 -21.85 3.24
N GLN A 590 13.70 -21.41 2.14
CA GLN A 590 14.08 -20.18 1.44
C GLN A 590 12.90 -19.21 1.48
N ILE A 591 13.12 -18.03 2.05
CA ILE A 591 12.10 -17.00 2.25
C ILE A 591 12.42 -15.83 1.33
N HIS A 592 11.54 -15.56 0.38
CA HIS A 592 11.62 -14.44 -0.56
C HIS A 592 10.95 -13.21 0.03
N ASN A 593 11.49 -12.02 -0.24
CA ASN A 593 10.77 -10.76 -0.03
C ASN A 593 10.21 -10.25 -1.36
N LEU A 594 8.93 -10.54 -1.64
CA LEU A 594 8.22 -10.15 -2.86
C LEU A 594 7.47 -8.81 -2.72
N GLY A 595 7.66 -8.12 -1.59
CA GLY A 595 6.97 -6.89 -1.25
C GLY A 595 7.57 -5.65 -1.91
N ARG A 596 7.37 -4.50 -1.28
CA ARG A 596 7.85 -3.19 -1.79
C ARG A 596 8.76 -2.44 -0.84
N ALA A 597 9.08 -3.04 0.29
CA ALA A 597 10.03 -2.53 1.26
C ALA A 597 10.90 -3.67 1.79
N ASP A 598 12.06 -3.32 2.32
CA ASP A 598 12.94 -4.29 2.95
C ASP A 598 12.26 -4.87 4.19
N PHE A 599 12.38 -6.18 4.37
CA PHE A 599 12.03 -6.79 5.63
C PHE A 599 13.15 -6.50 6.63
N ARG A 600 12.82 -5.90 7.77
CA ARG A 600 13.79 -5.56 8.81
C ARG A 600 13.32 -6.05 10.19
N PRO A 601 14.22 -6.50 11.06
CA PRO A 601 13.88 -6.82 12.44
C PRO A 601 13.25 -5.60 13.12
N ARG A 602 12.18 -5.82 13.90
CA ARG A 602 11.53 -4.77 14.69
C ARG A 602 12.48 -4.16 15.72
N MET A 603 13.31 -4.99 16.33
CA MET A 603 14.20 -4.60 17.42
C MET A 603 15.57 -4.18 16.88
N GLY A 604 16.09 -3.08 17.41
CA GLY A 604 17.44 -2.63 17.10
C GLY A 604 18.52 -3.54 17.72
N ARG A 605 19.77 -3.33 17.31
CA ARG A 605 20.94 -4.15 17.67
C ARG A 605 21.13 -4.40 19.17
N HIS A 606 20.67 -3.49 20.02
CA HIS A 606 20.78 -3.58 21.48
C HIS A 606 19.96 -4.73 22.09
N ALA A 607 18.97 -5.24 21.37
CA ALA A 607 18.11 -6.34 21.83
C ALA A 607 18.40 -7.66 21.09
N TRP A 608 19.40 -7.68 20.20
CA TRP A 608 19.80 -8.90 19.51
C TRP A 608 20.57 -9.80 20.48
N THR A 609 20.27 -11.10 20.45
CA THR A 609 20.88 -12.08 21.35
C THR A 609 22.02 -12.79 20.63
N TRP A 610 23.23 -12.75 21.21
CA TRP A 610 24.35 -13.54 20.69
C TRP A 610 24.14 -15.00 21.04
N HIS A 611 24.24 -15.88 20.04
CA HIS A 611 24.20 -17.31 20.31
C HIS A 611 25.58 -17.95 20.16
N GLN A 612 26.09 -18.48 21.28
CA GLN A 612 27.45 -19.01 21.37
C GLN A 612 27.69 -20.19 20.44
N CYS A 613 26.67 -21.01 20.22
CA CYS A 613 26.74 -22.19 19.37
C CYS A 613 26.97 -21.86 17.90
N HIS A 614 26.46 -20.72 17.44
CA HIS A 614 26.47 -20.36 16.02
C HIS A 614 27.28 -19.11 15.72
N ARG A 615 27.83 -18.47 16.76
CA ARG A 615 28.77 -17.34 16.67
C ARG A 615 28.26 -16.17 15.84
N HIS A 616 26.98 -15.86 15.98
CA HIS A 616 26.36 -14.66 15.43
C HIS A 616 25.13 -14.25 16.27
N PHE A 617 24.50 -13.13 15.91
CA PHE A 617 23.38 -12.55 16.63
C PHE A 617 22.04 -12.92 16.02
N HIS A 618 21.09 -13.35 16.84
CA HIS A 618 19.69 -13.54 16.46
C HIS A 618 18.93 -12.21 16.66
N SER A 619 18.32 -11.69 15.59
CA SER A 619 17.57 -10.43 15.61
C SER A 619 16.07 -10.58 15.91
N ILE A 620 15.54 -11.79 15.74
CA ILE A 620 14.17 -12.23 16.02
C ILE A 620 14.24 -13.61 16.70
N GLU A 621 13.59 -13.74 17.86
CA GLU A 621 13.63 -14.95 18.67
C GLU A 621 12.97 -16.15 17.97
N VAL A 622 11.83 -15.93 17.29
CA VAL A 622 11.13 -16.96 16.51
C VAL A 622 10.70 -16.38 15.18
N PHE A 623 11.46 -16.67 14.12
CA PHE A 623 11.16 -16.19 12.77
C PHE A 623 10.25 -17.14 12.01
N THR A 624 10.44 -18.45 12.18
CA THR A 624 9.57 -19.46 11.57
C THR A 624 9.18 -20.54 12.58
N HIS A 625 7.91 -20.96 12.51
CA HIS A 625 7.38 -22.11 13.25
C HIS A 625 7.23 -23.31 12.31
N TYR A 626 7.67 -24.47 12.78
CA TYR A 626 7.56 -25.74 12.08
C TYR A 626 6.61 -26.64 12.84
N ASP A 627 5.52 -27.03 12.21
CA ASP A 627 4.51 -27.88 12.83
C ASP A 627 4.35 -29.16 12.01
N LEU A 628 4.32 -30.30 12.69
CA LEU A 628 3.79 -31.54 12.14
C LEU A 628 2.41 -31.76 12.76
N LEU A 629 1.40 -31.82 11.91
CA LEU A 629 -0.01 -31.88 12.30
C LEU A 629 -0.62 -33.22 11.92
N THR A 630 -1.59 -33.71 12.68
CA THR A 630 -2.50 -34.75 12.19
C THR A 630 -3.36 -34.20 11.05
N LEU A 631 -4.01 -35.08 10.28
CA LEU A 631 -5.01 -34.67 9.28
C LEU A 631 -6.24 -33.93 9.87
N ASN A 632 -6.40 -33.98 11.19
CA ASN A 632 -7.43 -33.23 11.92
C ASN A 632 -6.93 -31.83 12.36
N GLY A 633 -5.66 -31.50 12.09
CA GLY A 633 -5.05 -30.22 12.44
C GLY A 633 -4.46 -30.13 13.85
N SER A 634 -4.40 -31.24 14.60
CA SER A 634 -3.77 -31.25 15.93
C SER A 634 -2.26 -31.38 15.81
N LYS A 635 -1.50 -30.55 16.52
CA LYS A 635 -0.03 -30.62 16.56
C LYS A 635 0.45 -31.94 17.20
N VAL A 636 1.34 -32.65 16.52
CA VAL A 636 1.98 -33.89 17.03
C VAL A 636 3.45 -33.69 17.33
N ALA A 637 4.12 -32.83 16.58
CA ALA A 637 5.47 -32.38 16.86
C ALA A 637 5.59 -30.92 16.46
N GLU A 638 6.46 -30.20 17.16
CA GLU A 638 6.78 -28.81 16.88
C GLU A 638 8.30 -28.67 16.78
N GLY A 639 8.70 -27.74 15.94
CA GLY A 639 10.04 -27.20 15.86
C GLY A 639 9.95 -25.71 15.58
N HIS A 640 11.09 -25.05 15.65
CA HIS A 640 11.18 -23.64 15.32
C HIS A 640 12.57 -23.32 14.83
N LYS A 641 12.65 -22.16 14.20
CA LYS A 641 13.90 -21.53 13.83
C LYS A 641 13.84 -20.08 14.26
N ALA A 642 14.73 -19.71 15.18
CA ALA A 642 15.07 -18.32 15.42
C ALA A 642 15.58 -17.70 14.13
N SER A 643 15.48 -16.38 13.93
CA SER A 643 16.24 -15.76 12.85
C SER A 643 17.71 -15.86 13.24
N PHE A 644 18.36 -16.93 12.81
CA PHE A 644 19.81 -17.11 12.90
C PHE A 644 20.44 -15.81 12.40
N CYS A 645 20.13 -15.45 11.15
CA CYS A 645 20.69 -14.30 10.47
C CYS A 645 19.74 -13.91 9.35
N LEU A 646 19.13 -12.72 9.39
CA LEU A 646 18.38 -12.22 8.23
C LEU A 646 19.36 -11.53 7.28
N GLU A 647 19.66 -12.17 6.17
CA GLU A 647 20.55 -11.63 5.13
C GLU A 647 20.05 -11.88 3.72
N ASP A 648 20.63 -11.13 2.78
CA ASP A 648 20.42 -11.36 1.36
C ASP A 648 21.32 -12.51 0.90
N THR A 649 20.91 -13.77 1.13
CA THR A 649 21.70 -14.94 0.71
C THR A 649 22.01 -14.86 -0.79
N ASN A 650 20.98 -14.60 -1.59
CA ASN A 650 21.11 -14.36 -3.03
C ASN A 650 19.98 -13.44 -3.53
N CYS A 651 20.22 -12.83 -4.68
CA CYS A 651 19.27 -11.96 -5.36
C CYS A 651 19.22 -12.32 -6.86
N PRO A 652 18.14 -11.99 -7.57
CA PRO A 652 18.08 -12.08 -9.02
C PRO A 652 19.17 -11.25 -9.70
N GLU A 653 19.52 -11.62 -10.95
CA GLU A 653 20.49 -10.86 -11.75
C GLU A 653 20.09 -9.39 -11.86
N GLY A 654 21.03 -8.49 -11.57
CA GLY A 654 20.82 -7.04 -11.57
C GLY A 654 20.48 -6.45 -10.20
N LEU A 655 20.19 -7.27 -9.18
CA LEU A 655 20.03 -6.80 -7.80
C LEU A 655 21.28 -7.11 -6.96
N GLN A 656 21.70 -6.16 -6.15
CA GLN A 656 22.83 -6.32 -5.22
C GLN A 656 22.35 -6.73 -3.83
N ARG A 657 23.10 -7.63 -3.19
CA ARG A 657 22.93 -8.02 -1.79
C ARG A 657 23.33 -6.85 -0.89
N ARG A 658 22.48 -6.48 0.08
CA ARG A 658 22.72 -5.35 1.00
C ARG A 658 22.84 -5.78 2.45
N PHE A 659 22.01 -6.72 2.89
CA PHE A 659 22.03 -7.21 4.26
C PHE A 659 22.95 -8.41 4.42
N ALA A 660 23.76 -8.39 5.46
CA ALA A 660 24.72 -9.45 5.78
C ALA A 660 24.97 -9.47 7.29
N CYS A 661 24.94 -10.64 7.90
CA CYS A 661 25.09 -10.73 9.37
C CYS A 661 26.54 -10.77 9.84
N ALA A 662 27.47 -11.03 8.93
CA ALA A 662 28.90 -11.02 9.23
C ALA A 662 29.32 -9.66 9.83
N ASN A 663 30.26 -9.70 10.79
CA ASN A 663 30.80 -8.50 11.45
C ASN A 663 29.76 -7.59 12.12
N PHE A 664 28.68 -8.16 12.65
CA PHE A 664 27.58 -7.40 13.24
C PHE A 664 26.96 -6.42 12.23
N GLY A 665 26.84 -6.84 10.97
CA GLY A 665 26.22 -6.07 9.90
C GLY A 665 24.71 -5.87 10.12
N GLU A 666 24.11 -5.04 9.28
CA GLU A 666 22.66 -4.86 9.29
C GLU A 666 21.95 -6.12 8.81
N GLN A 667 20.87 -6.47 9.49
CA GLN A 667 20.05 -7.64 9.18
C GLN A 667 18.74 -7.22 8.51
N GLY A 668 18.32 -8.01 7.53
CA GLY A 668 17.11 -7.81 6.77
C GLY A 668 17.10 -8.64 5.49
N VAL A 669 15.98 -8.56 4.76
CA VAL A 669 15.84 -9.15 3.42
C VAL A 669 15.39 -8.07 2.46
N SER A 670 16.24 -7.75 1.50
CA SER A 670 16.00 -6.76 0.45
C SER A 670 14.83 -7.17 -0.44
N VAL A 671 14.11 -6.18 -0.98
CA VAL A 671 13.06 -6.41 -1.98
C VAL A 671 13.62 -7.19 -3.17
N GLY A 672 12.97 -8.29 -3.54
CA GLY A 672 13.34 -9.17 -4.65
C GLY A 672 14.42 -10.20 -4.31
N CYS A 673 15.07 -10.11 -3.14
CA CYS A 673 16.06 -11.09 -2.67
C CYS A 673 15.40 -12.14 -1.77
N TRP A 674 16.20 -13.14 -1.37
CA TRP A 674 15.75 -14.18 -0.45
C TRP A 674 16.84 -14.59 0.53
N ASP A 675 16.38 -15.06 1.69
CA ASP A 675 17.20 -15.65 2.75
C ASP A 675 17.03 -17.17 2.74
N THR A 676 18.14 -17.93 2.74
CA THR A 676 18.13 -19.40 2.65
C THR A 676 18.75 -20.06 3.87
N TYR A 677 17.90 -20.76 4.62
CA TYR A 677 18.31 -21.66 5.69
C TYR A 677 18.37 -23.09 5.14
N ARG A 678 19.60 -23.58 4.94
CA ARG A 678 19.83 -24.91 4.37
C ARG A 678 19.54 -26.02 5.37
N HIS A 679 19.10 -27.18 4.88
CA HIS A 679 18.76 -28.35 5.68
C HIS A 679 19.89 -28.89 6.61
N ASP A 680 21.15 -28.56 6.34
CA ASP A 680 22.33 -29.05 7.06
C ASP A 680 22.66 -28.25 8.34
N ILE A 681 22.06 -27.06 8.51
CA ILE A 681 22.32 -26.22 9.69
C ILE A 681 21.54 -26.70 10.93
N ASP A 682 21.99 -26.30 12.10
CA ASP A 682 21.35 -26.65 13.37
C ASP A 682 19.96 -25.99 13.52
N CYS A 683 19.02 -26.66 14.17
CA CYS A 683 17.62 -26.26 14.33
C CYS A 683 16.78 -26.16 13.04
N GLN A 684 17.32 -26.63 11.90
CA GLN A 684 16.57 -26.70 10.64
C GLN A 684 15.88 -28.06 10.48
N TRP A 685 15.00 -28.39 11.43
CA TRP A 685 14.26 -29.65 11.47
C TRP A 685 13.01 -29.60 12.35
N ILE A 686 12.21 -30.66 12.28
CA ILE A 686 11.30 -31.06 13.35
C ILE A 686 11.85 -32.33 14.00
N ASP A 687 11.96 -32.35 15.33
CA ASP A 687 12.32 -33.56 16.06
C ASP A 687 11.11 -34.50 16.10
N ILE A 688 11.21 -35.62 15.41
CA ILE A 688 10.13 -36.61 15.26
C ILE A 688 10.41 -37.91 16.01
N THR A 689 11.33 -37.89 16.97
CA THR A 689 11.74 -39.09 17.75
C THR A 689 10.54 -39.78 18.41
N ASP A 690 9.59 -38.99 18.91
CA ASP A 690 8.39 -39.49 19.62
C ASP A 690 7.17 -39.66 18.70
N VAL A 691 7.31 -39.38 17.41
CA VAL A 691 6.19 -39.41 16.45
C VAL A 691 6.07 -40.83 15.88
N PRO A 692 4.89 -41.46 15.97
CA PRO A 692 4.68 -42.78 15.37
C PRO A 692 4.62 -42.69 13.83
N PRO A 693 4.78 -43.80 13.11
CA PRO A 693 4.50 -43.86 11.67
C PRO A 693 3.04 -43.46 11.37
N GLY A 694 2.83 -42.73 10.28
CA GLY A 694 1.52 -42.23 9.91
C GLY A 694 1.55 -41.21 8.77
N SER A 695 0.38 -40.67 8.45
CA SER A 695 0.20 -39.57 7.51
C SER A 695 -0.11 -38.29 8.27
N TYR A 696 0.61 -37.23 7.93
CA TYR A 696 0.62 -35.95 8.63
C TYR A 696 0.59 -34.79 7.63
N THR A 697 0.16 -33.63 8.10
CA THR A 697 0.32 -32.36 7.38
C THR A 697 1.54 -31.65 7.97
N PHE A 698 2.56 -31.44 7.14
CA PHE A 698 3.72 -30.62 7.48
C PHE A 698 3.39 -29.16 7.19
N GLN A 699 3.65 -28.28 8.13
CA GLN A 699 3.34 -26.85 8.02
C GLN A 699 4.53 -26.00 8.46
N VAL A 700 4.80 -24.95 7.69
CA VAL A 700 5.75 -23.90 8.07
C VAL A 700 5.05 -22.56 8.04
N VAL A 701 5.23 -21.76 9.09
CA VAL A 701 4.67 -20.41 9.19
C VAL A 701 5.80 -19.41 9.35
N VAL A 702 5.92 -18.48 8.41
CA VAL A 702 6.86 -17.34 8.46
C VAL A 702 6.22 -16.16 9.19
N ASN A 703 7.00 -15.46 10.02
CA ASN A 703 6.54 -14.34 10.84
C ASN A 703 5.22 -14.65 11.60
N PRO A 704 5.15 -15.78 12.34
CA PRO A 704 3.90 -16.35 12.86
C PRO A 704 3.18 -15.46 13.89
N LYS A 705 3.91 -14.54 14.53
CA LYS A 705 3.39 -13.62 15.54
C LYS A 705 3.02 -12.25 14.95
N HIS A 706 3.22 -12.04 13.65
CA HIS A 706 3.10 -10.75 12.97
C HIS A 706 3.90 -9.68 13.73
N GLU A 707 5.17 -9.98 14.05
CA GLU A 707 6.04 -9.04 14.80
C GLU A 707 6.51 -7.88 13.90
N VAL A 708 6.69 -8.18 12.61
CA VAL A 708 7.01 -7.23 11.55
C VAL A 708 5.84 -7.13 10.59
N ALA A 709 5.60 -5.93 10.07
CA ALA A 709 4.53 -5.67 9.12
C ALA A 709 4.81 -6.24 7.74
N GLU A 710 3.78 -6.75 7.08
CA GLU A 710 3.84 -7.26 5.72
C GLU A 710 2.64 -6.77 4.91
N SER A 711 2.76 -6.75 3.58
CA SER A 711 1.66 -6.35 2.70
C SER A 711 0.62 -7.45 2.49
N ASP A 712 1.01 -8.72 2.64
CA ASP A 712 0.13 -9.87 2.68
C ASP A 712 0.66 -10.85 3.73
N PHE A 713 -0.24 -11.41 4.55
CA PHE A 713 0.10 -12.44 5.54
C PHE A 713 -0.49 -13.81 5.17
N SER A 714 -1.34 -13.86 4.14
CA SER A 714 -2.08 -15.08 3.78
C SER A 714 -1.24 -16.11 3.04
N ASN A 715 -0.09 -15.68 2.51
CA ASN A 715 0.94 -16.47 1.82
C ASN A 715 2.11 -16.88 2.74
N ASN A 716 2.12 -16.46 4.01
CA ASN A 716 3.17 -16.81 4.99
C ASN A 716 3.17 -18.28 5.42
N VAL A 717 2.08 -19.01 5.15
CA VAL A 717 1.89 -20.39 5.58
C VAL A 717 2.10 -21.34 4.41
N LEU A 718 3.07 -22.22 4.53
CA LEU A 718 3.33 -23.33 3.62
C LEU A 718 2.82 -24.63 4.21
N ARG A 719 2.21 -25.48 3.37
CA ARG A 719 1.72 -26.81 3.74
C ARG A 719 2.17 -27.86 2.75
N CYS A 720 2.49 -29.03 3.27
CA CYS A 720 2.84 -30.22 2.50
C CYS A 720 2.20 -31.46 3.12
N GLN A 721 1.97 -32.47 2.28
CA GLN A 721 1.61 -33.80 2.76
C GLN A 721 2.87 -34.58 3.13
N CYS A 722 2.90 -35.10 4.34
CA CYS A 722 4.02 -35.82 4.92
C CYS A 722 3.58 -37.25 5.28
N LYS A 723 4.18 -38.25 4.63
CA LYS A 723 3.99 -39.66 4.98
C LYS A 723 5.26 -40.19 5.63
N TYR A 724 5.13 -40.79 6.81
CA TYR A 724 6.24 -41.34 7.57
C TYR A 724 5.99 -42.82 7.89
N ASP A 725 6.88 -43.73 7.47
CA ASP A 725 6.74 -45.18 7.70
C ASP A 725 7.60 -45.71 8.88
N GLY A 726 8.29 -44.82 9.59
CA GLY A 726 9.24 -45.21 10.65
C GLY A 726 10.69 -45.40 10.15
N GLN A 727 10.94 -45.38 8.85
CA GLN A 727 12.29 -45.45 8.27
C GLN A 727 12.56 -44.35 7.24
N ARG A 728 11.52 -43.91 6.53
CA ARG A 728 11.55 -42.93 5.45
C ARG A 728 10.40 -41.95 5.62
N VAL A 729 10.61 -40.78 5.02
CA VAL A 729 9.61 -39.72 4.92
C VAL A 729 9.40 -39.37 3.46
N TRP A 730 8.16 -39.09 3.08
CA TRP A 730 7.80 -38.57 1.76
C TRP A 730 7.05 -37.27 1.92
N MET A 731 7.60 -36.21 1.33
CA MET A 731 6.97 -34.90 1.25
C MET A 731 6.42 -34.69 -0.17
N HIS A 732 5.15 -34.32 -0.28
CA HIS A 732 4.52 -34.09 -1.59
C HIS A 732 3.40 -33.06 -1.51
N GLY A 733 3.08 -32.47 -2.66
CA GLY A 733 2.01 -31.47 -2.77
C GLY A 733 2.29 -30.21 -1.95
N CYS A 734 3.56 -29.81 -1.81
CA CYS A 734 3.91 -28.59 -1.09
C CYS A 734 3.38 -27.34 -1.80
N HIS A 735 2.71 -26.46 -1.06
CA HIS A 735 2.16 -25.19 -1.59
C HIS A 735 2.00 -24.14 -0.48
N THR A 736 1.93 -22.87 -0.86
CA THR A 736 1.48 -21.80 0.04
C THR A 736 -0.03 -21.89 0.22
N SER A 737 -0.53 -21.51 1.39
CA SER A 737 -1.94 -21.72 1.77
C SER A 737 -2.93 -20.92 0.92
N ASP A 738 -2.45 -19.88 0.24
CA ASP A 738 -3.24 -19.03 -0.64
C ASP A 738 -3.19 -19.45 -2.13
N ALA A 739 -2.41 -20.48 -2.48
CA ALA A 739 -2.16 -20.91 -3.86
C ALA A 739 -3.38 -21.57 -4.53
N TYR A 740 -4.25 -22.24 -3.78
CA TYR A 740 -5.40 -22.96 -4.34
C TYR A 740 -6.74 -22.34 -3.91
N GLY A 741 -7.77 -22.57 -4.72
CA GLY A 741 -9.14 -22.20 -4.36
C GLY A 741 -9.65 -23.03 -3.18
N ALA A 742 -10.51 -22.44 -2.35
CA ALA A 742 -11.03 -23.09 -1.13
C ALA A 742 -11.73 -24.44 -1.41
N ASP A 743 -12.39 -24.58 -2.57
CA ASP A 743 -13.04 -25.83 -2.97
C ASP A 743 -12.01 -26.95 -3.21
N VAL A 744 -10.87 -26.61 -3.82
CA VAL A 744 -9.77 -27.55 -4.09
C VAL A 744 -9.10 -27.96 -2.80
N VAL A 745 -8.78 -27.00 -1.91
CA VAL A 745 -8.20 -27.29 -0.59
C VAL A 745 -9.11 -28.21 0.22
N ASN A 746 -10.41 -27.91 0.29
CA ASN A 746 -11.38 -28.75 0.97
C ASN A 746 -11.48 -30.15 0.35
N GLU A 747 -11.40 -30.27 -0.97
CA GLU A 747 -11.42 -31.58 -1.64
C GLU A 747 -10.15 -32.38 -1.35
N MET A 748 -8.97 -31.74 -1.37
CA MET A 748 -7.69 -32.35 -1.00
C MET A 748 -7.74 -32.90 0.43
N GLU A 749 -8.10 -32.05 1.41
CA GLU A 749 -8.24 -32.44 2.81
C GLU A 749 -9.28 -33.57 3.00
N ARG A 750 -10.41 -33.53 2.27
CA ARG A 750 -11.44 -34.57 2.35
C ARG A 750 -10.97 -35.89 1.75
N ARG A 751 -10.32 -35.88 0.58
CA ARG A 751 -9.78 -37.09 -0.06
C ARG A 751 -8.78 -37.79 0.85
N GLU A 752 -7.94 -37.02 1.52
CA GLU A 752 -6.93 -37.53 2.45
C GLU A 752 -7.55 -38.15 3.72
N ARG A 753 -8.56 -37.51 4.30
CA ARG A 753 -9.32 -38.10 5.41
C ARG A 753 -9.98 -39.43 5.01
N LEU A 754 -10.51 -39.50 3.79
CA LEU A 754 -11.15 -40.72 3.28
C LEU A 754 -10.13 -41.82 2.98
N SER A 755 -8.97 -41.51 2.40
CA SER A 755 -7.93 -42.51 2.13
C SER A 755 -7.35 -43.11 3.41
N ASN A 756 -7.31 -42.36 4.51
CA ASN A 756 -6.81 -42.85 5.80
C ASN A 756 -7.84 -43.63 6.61
N ASN A 757 -9.15 -43.40 6.40
CA ASN A 757 -10.21 -44.19 7.05
C ASN A 757 -10.44 -45.57 6.40
N LEU A 758 -9.73 -45.87 5.31
CA LEU A 758 -9.80 -47.13 4.56
C LEU A 758 -8.61 -48.07 4.83
N VAL A 759 -7.78 -47.77 5.85
CA VAL A 759 -6.66 -48.61 6.30
C VAL A 759 -6.94 -49.19 7.67
#